data_AF-A0A4Y4DQH2-F1
#
_entry.id   AF-A0A4Y4DQH2-F1
#
_cell.length_a   1.000
_cell.length_b   1.000
_cell.length_c   1.000
_cell.angle_alpha   90.00
_cell.angle_beta   90.00
_cell.angle_gamma   90.00
#
_symmetry.space_group_name_H-M   'P 1'
#
loop_
_entity.id
_entity.type
_entity.pdbx_description
1 polymer ?
#
loop_
_entity_poly.entity_id
_entity_poly.type
_entity_poly.pdbx_seq_one_letter_code
_entity_poly.pdbx_strand_id
1 'polypeptide(L)'
;MTFSFRPLALPDDAALLHSWIANDHAAFWGMPDASQDQILAEYEQLANTDDYQVLLGLQEGEERFLIELYDPATSPLSGRYAYVSGDRGLHFLSPKVQESQSGFTLDAMTAAVKHAFDDPSVERIIVEPDIRNKAIHALNARVGFQVIAPVQLLEHDGSIKDALLSVLTRTDFEQATGVVSAATYLSPQRWETANRHVLAKALGEFSHERLLDPAGHGHGEFSVHKENHRYLFSARRYQLNHWVVDPESLRHEVYATGQWTPADIDVLDFVTLFQTELTLSAAQLPTYLEELSSTLTSHCYKQLHSQSTSTQLAQFAGTAAQSFQRIESSMTEGHPCFVANNGRLGLGRSDYLRFAPETGSAVRLGWAAAHRSRAQFNSIDSQDYESLLASELSPADRERFERVLSQTLVGTGLEASDYLLLPVHPWQWENRLSITFANDIARKQLVWLGTASEQYQAQQSIRTFFNVDRPEGHYVKTAMSILNMGFMRGLSAEYMKVTPAINQWLGELFNSDPVLRSQPVALLREIAAVGYRNPQFEAATNAAAAQRKMLAALWRESPIGMLNDGERLATMASLLHVDAQGGSFAAALIRSSGVAPEKWLRQYLDAYLIPLVHCLAAYDLVFMPHGENVIMVLKDGLVERVLLKDLGEEIAVLSDRVELPEQIRRVRTGGDPVLSVFTDIFDSFFRFLAPLLDGEGLVPESSFWAIVAESLLSYRAEHPQFAEYFDQLGLFAETFPLSCLNRLQLRNNQQMLDLSDQSGGLLYAGDLENPLAAAVVPSR
;
A
#
# COMPACT_ATOMS: atom_id res chain seq x y z
N MET A 1 -3.08 -8.36 -41.41
CA MET A 1 -1.90 -7.69 -42.03
C MET A 1 -0.76 -7.64 -41.00
N THR A 2 0.49 -7.39 -41.41
CA THR A 2 1.62 -7.23 -40.48
C THR A 2 2.10 -5.79 -40.51
N PHE A 3 2.29 -5.20 -39.34
CA PHE A 3 2.77 -3.83 -39.19
C PHE A 3 4.02 -3.79 -38.31
N SER A 4 4.91 -2.85 -38.60
CA SER A 4 6.01 -2.44 -37.72
C SER A 4 5.85 -0.98 -37.31
N PHE A 5 6.62 -0.53 -36.33
CA PHE A 5 6.56 0.84 -35.81
C PHE A 5 7.94 1.47 -35.82
N ARG A 6 8.03 2.77 -36.15
CA ARG A 6 9.23 3.58 -35.96
C ARG A 6 8.90 4.90 -35.27
N PRO A 7 9.79 5.45 -34.44
CA PRO A 7 9.65 6.82 -33.95
C PRO A 7 9.57 7.83 -35.09
N LEU A 8 8.81 8.91 -34.85
CA LEU A 8 8.79 10.08 -35.72
C LEU A 8 10.19 10.70 -35.82
N ALA A 9 10.62 11.04 -37.04
CA ALA A 9 11.90 11.68 -37.31
C ALA A 9 11.66 13.11 -37.81
N LEU A 10 11.83 14.10 -36.92
CA LEU A 10 11.71 15.52 -37.26
C LEU A 10 13.08 16.11 -37.63
N PRO A 11 13.16 17.04 -38.60
CA PRO A 11 12.04 17.64 -39.33
C PRO A 11 11.57 16.83 -40.56
N ASP A 12 12.21 15.70 -40.88
CA ASP A 12 12.04 14.97 -42.13
C ASP A 12 10.59 14.51 -42.38
N ASP A 13 9.89 14.08 -41.33
CA ASP A 13 8.50 13.61 -41.41
C ASP A 13 7.45 14.75 -41.38
N ALA A 14 7.84 16.02 -41.23
CA ALA A 14 6.88 17.13 -41.06
C ALA A 14 5.93 17.30 -42.26
N ALA A 15 6.44 17.12 -43.48
CA ALA A 15 5.62 17.18 -44.68
C ALA A 15 4.59 16.02 -44.74
N LEU A 16 4.98 14.83 -44.27
CA LEU A 16 4.10 13.67 -44.19
C LEU A 16 2.98 13.92 -43.18
N LEU A 17 3.32 14.36 -41.96
CA LEU A 17 2.34 14.69 -40.92
C LEU A 17 1.35 15.76 -41.39
N HIS A 18 1.85 16.82 -42.03
CA HIS A 18 1.00 17.86 -42.61
C HIS A 18 0.00 17.30 -43.62
N SER A 19 0.45 16.39 -44.49
CA SER A 19 -0.45 15.74 -45.46
C SER A 19 -1.54 14.86 -44.79
N TRP A 20 -1.27 14.33 -43.59
CA TRP A 20 -2.19 13.45 -42.87
C TRP A 20 -3.16 14.22 -41.96
N ILE A 21 -2.72 15.32 -41.36
CA ILE A 21 -3.43 16.05 -40.30
C ILE A 21 -4.18 17.27 -40.82
N ALA A 22 -3.58 18.07 -41.70
CA ALA A 22 -4.14 19.35 -42.17
C ALA A 22 -5.19 19.15 -43.28
N ASN A 23 -6.27 18.44 -42.95
CA ASN A 23 -7.41 18.19 -43.86
C ASN A 23 -8.68 17.80 -43.08
N ASP A 24 -9.84 17.91 -43.74
CA ASP A 24 -11.16 17.59 -43.15
C ASP A 24 -11.31 16.15 -42.67
N HIS A 25 -10.58 15.18 -43.23
CA HIS A 25 -10.67 13.78 -42.81
C HIS A 25 -10.09 13.58 -41.40
N ALA A 26 -9.09 14.39 -41.03
CA ALA A 26 -8.49 14.41 -39.71
C ALA A 26 -9.05 15.53 -38.81
N ALA A 27 -10.26 16.05 -39.07
CA ALA A 27 -10.82 17.18 -38.32
C ALA A 27 -10.87 16.94 -36.78
N PHE A 28 -11.04 15.69 -36.33
CA PHE A 28 -11.02 15.35 -34.90
C PHE A 28 -9.60 15.26 -34.28
N TRP A 29 -8.55 15.47 -35.08
CA TRP A 29 -7.15 15.55 -34.64
C TRP A 29 -6.75 16.98 -34.22
N GLY A 30 -7.63 17.97 -34.39
CA GLY A 30 -7.48 19.30 -33.79
C GLY A 30 -6.68 20.34 -34.60
N MET A 31 -6.19 20.01 -35.81
CA MET A 31 -5.35 20.92 -36.61
C MET A 31 -5.66 20.91 -38.13
N PRO A 32 -6.93 21.03 -38.57
CA PRO A 32 -7.29 20.85 -39.98
C PRO A 32 -6.72 21.93 -40.92
N ASP A 33 -6.43 23.13 -40.41
CA ASP A 33 -5.93 24.28 -41.18
C ASP A 33 -4.46 24.65 -40.85
N ALA A 34 -3.77 23.81 -40.07
CA ALA A 34 -2.41 24.11 -39.64
C ALA A 34 -1.40 24.07 -40.79
N SER A 35 -0.43 24.99 -40.79
CA SER A 35 0.70 24.94 -41.71
C SER A 35 1.68 23.83 -41.34
N GLN A 36 2.54 23.43 -42.29
CA GLN A 36 3.61 22.47 -42.01
C GLN A 36 4.53 22.93 -40.87
N ASP A 37 4.83 24.23 -40.78
CA ASP A 37 5.66 24.78 -39.70
C ASP A 37 4.96 24.69 -38.33
N GLN A 38 3.64 24.87 -38.29
CA GLN A 38 2.86 24.72 -37.05
C GLN A 38 2.83 23.26 -36.59
N ILE A 39 2.68 22.31 -37.53
CA ILE A 39 2.74 20.87 -37.22
C ILE A 39 4.14 20.47 -36.76
N LEU A 40 5.20 20.98 -37.40
CA LEU A 40 6.56 20.73 -36.96
C LEU A 40 6.76 21.20 -35.51
N ALA A 41 6.38 22.45 -35.20
CA ALA A 41 6.54 23.01 -33.85
C ALA A 41 5.78 22.22 -32.78
N GLU A 42 4.53 21.82 -33.06
CA GLU A 42 3.70 21.01 -32.16
C GLU A 42 4.35 19.65 -31.88
N TYR A 43 4.75 18.94 -32.92
CA TYR A 43 5.34 17.60 -32.77
C TYR A 43 6.77 17.64 -32.19
N GLU A 44 7.53 18.73 -32.36
CA GLU A 44 8.77 18.97 -31.62
C GLU A 44 8.51 19.14 -30.12
N GLN A 45 7.44 19.81 -29.73
CA GLN A 45 7.05 19.94 -28.32
C GLN A 45 6.62 18.59 -27.75
N LEU A 46 5.77 17.82 -28.47
CA LEU A 46 5.34 16.49 -28.04
C LEU A 46 6.52 15.52 -27.92
N ALA A 47 7.45 15.52 -28.88
CA ALA A 47 8.64 14.66 -28.83
C ALA A 47 9.60 14.98 -27.66
N ASN A 48 9.54 16.20 -27.11
CA ASN A 48 10.30 16.62 -25.92
C ASN A 48 9.51 16.47 -24.61
N THR A 49 8.28 15.94 -24.67
CA THR A 49 7.47 15.69 -23.47
C THR A 49 7.84 14.32 -22.90
N ASP A 50 8.20 14.27 -21.62
CA ASP A 50 8.51 13.01 -20.93
C ASP A 50 7.35 12.02 -21.06
N ASP A 51 7.68 10.75 -21.28
CA ASP A 51 6.73 9.65 -21.47
C ASP A 51 5.73 9.82 -22.63
N TYR A 52 5.95 10.77 -23.56
CA TYR A 52 5.18 10.88 -24.80
C TYR A 52 5.93 10.22 -25.97
N GLN A 53 5.23 9.43 -26.77
CA GLN A 53 5.80 8.78 -27.95
C GLN A 53 4.91 9.01 -29.17
N VAL A 54 5.51 9.46 -30.26
CA VAL A 54 4.85 9.58 -31.55
C VAL A 54 5.47 8.58 -32.51
N LEU A 55 4.64 7.65 -33.00
CA LEU A 55 5.11 6.50 -33.79
C LEU A 55 4.35 6.43 -35.12
N LEU A 56 5.09 6.14 -36.18
CA LEU A 56 4.52 5.82 -37.49
C LEU A 56 4.40 4.30 -37.62
N GLY A 57 3.22 3.84 -38.00
CA GLY A 57 2.91 2.45 -38.31
C GLY A 57 3.17 2.15 -39.77
N LEU A 58 3.96 1.12 -40.05
CA LEU A 58 4.44 0.78 -41.39
C LEU A 58 3.84 -0.53 -41.88
N GLN A 59 3.46 -0.58 -43.15
CA GLN A 59 3.13 -1.81 -43.86
C GLN A 59 4.12 -1.98 -45.01
N GLU A 60 4.85 -3.10 -45.04
CA GLU A 60 5.84 -3.37 -46.09
C GLU A 60 6.93 -2.28 -46.22
N GLY A 61 7.20 -1.55 -45.12
CA GLY A 61 8.20 -0.48 -45.07
C GLY A 61 7.69 0.91 -45.44
N GLU A 62 6.42 1.05 -45.81
CA GLU A 62 5.79 2.35 -46.08
C GLU A 62 4.97 2.81 -44.87
N GLU A 63 5.00 4.11 -44.56
CA GLU A 63 4.20 4.74 -43.51
C GLU A 63 2.71 4.76 -43.88
N ARG A 64 1.86 4.24 -42.99
CA ARG A 64 0.43 4.04 -43.29
C ARG A 64 -0.53 4.58 -42.25
N PHE A 65 -0.10 4.79 -41.01
CA PHE A 65 -0.89 5.40 -39.94
C PHE A 65 0.03 5.97 -38.85
N LEU A 66 -0.53 6.80 -37.98
CA LEU A 66 0.17 7.47 -36.89
C LEU A 66 -0.48 7.05 -35.56
N ILE A 67 0.33 6.81 -34.54
CA ILE A 67 -0.13 6.64 -33.17
C ILE A 67 0.64 7.54 -32.21
N GLU A 68 -0.04 7.95 -31.14
CA GLU A 68 0.56 8.68 -30.03
C GLU A 68 0.29 7.89 -28.75
N LEU A 69 1.34 7.65 -27.98
CA LEU A 69 1.25 7.01 -26.67
C LEU A 69 1.71 8.00 -25.61
N TYR A 70 0.94 8.18 -24.55
CA TYR A 70 1.21 9.19 -23.53
C TYR A 70 0.82 8.71 -22.13
N ASP A 71 1.26 9.41 -21.08
CA ASP A 71 0.81 9.15 -19.70
C ASP A 71 -0.46 9.94 -19.38
N PRO A 72 -1.62 9.29 -19.13
CA PRO A 72 -2.85 9.99 -18.77
C PRO A 72 -2.77 10.80 -17.47
N ALA A 73 -1.82 10.49 -16.57
CA ALA A 73 -1.67 11.22 -15.31
C ALA A 73 -1.14 12.66 -15.52
N THR A 74 -0.43 12.91 -16.62
CA THR A 74 0.16 14.21 -16.97
C THR A 74 -0.55 14.90 -18.15
N SER A 75 -1.60 14.29 -18.69
CA SER A 75 -2.38 14.82 -19.81
C SER A 75 -3.66 15.56 -19.35
N PRO A 76 -4.48 16.12 -20.27
CA PRO A 76 -5.79 16.68 -19.93
C PRO A 76 -6.75 15.71 -19.21
N LEU A 77 -6.46 14.40 -19.23
CA LEU A 77 -7.18 13.37 -18.47
C LEU A 77 -6.87 13.35 -16.98
N SER A 78 -5.83 14.06 -16.53
CA SER A 78 -5.44 14.12 -15.13
C SER A 78 -6.61 14.54 -14.24
N GLY A 79 -6.91 13.74 -13.22
CA GLY A 79 -8.04 13.94 -12.30
C GLY A 79 -9.44 13.74 -12.90
N ARG A 80 -9.57 13.35 -14.18
CA ARG A 80 -10.87 13.13 -14.84
C ARG A 80 -11.43 11.73 -14.67
N TYR A 81 -10.59 10.78 -14.27
CA TYR A 81 -10.98 9.40 -14.02
C TYR A 81 -10.08 8.75 -12.96
N ALA A 82 -10.45 7.54 -12.54
CA ALA A 82 -9.66 6.77 -11.59
C ALA A 82 -8.43 6.15 -12.29
N TYR A 83 -7.35 6.91 -12.27
CA TYR A 83 -6.05 6.49 -12.78
C TYR A 83 -5.54 5.25 -12.03
N VAL A 84 -4.89 4.36 -12.78
CA VAL A 84 -4.16 3.19 -12.26
C VAL A 84 -2.73 3.25 -12.81
N SER A 85 -1.73 3.02 -11.97
CA SER A 85 -0.34 2.93 -12.44
C SER A 85 -0.20 1.85 -13.52
N GLY A 86 0.36 2.24 -14.68
CA GLY A 86 0.39 1.43 -15.89
C GLY A 86 -0.72 1.74 -16.89
N ASP A 87 -1.56 2.74 -16.65
CA ASP A 87 -2.42 3.30 -17.69
C ASP A 87 -1.60 3.98 -18.78
N ARG A 88 -1.92 3.70 -20.05
CA ARG A 88 -1.31 4.33 -21.21
C ARG A 88 -2.36 4.95 -22.11
N GLY A 89 -2.22 6.22 -22.43
CA GLY A 89 -3.03 6.89 -23.43
C GLY A 89 -2.70 6.40 -24.84
N LEU A 90 -3.71 6.35 -25.72
CA LEU A 90 -3.52 6.03 -27.14
C LEU A 90 -4.35 6.96 -28.02
N HIS A 91 -3.68 7.73 -28.88
CA HIS A 91 -4.31 8.33 -30.07
C HIS A 91 -3.95 7.54 -31.32
N PHE A 92 -4.89 7.44 -32.26
CA PHE A 92 -4.72 6.70 -33.51
C PHE A 92 -5.28 7.50 -34.69
N LEU A 93 -4.44 7.76 -35.69
CA LEU A 93 -4.81 8.43 -36.93
C LEU A 93 -4.54 7.53 -38.13
N SER A 94 -5.59 7.23 -38.90
CA SER A 94 -5.47 6.62 -40.22
C SER A 94 -5.72 7.68 -41.30
N PRO A 95 -4.72 8.01 -42.13
CA PRO A 95 -4.82 9.08 -43.11
C PRO A 95 -5.81 8.75 -44.23
N LYS A 96 -6.26 9.79 -44.93
CA LYS A 96 -7.10 9.63 -46.12
C LYS A 96 -6.29 8.98 -47.25
N VAL A 97 -6.80 7.87 -47.80
CA VAL A 97 -6.19 7.15 -48.92
C VAL A 97 -7.06 7.25 -50.17
N GLN A 98 -6.45 7.16 -51.35
CA GLN A 98 -7.17 7.13 -52.63
C GLN A 98 -7.90 5.79 -52.84
N GLU A 99 -7.28 4.68 -52.42
CA GLU A 99 -7.85 3.34 -52.51
C GLU A 99 -7.95 2.71 -51.11
N SER A 100 -9.15 2.37 -50.68
CA SER A 100 -9.38 1.75 -49.37
C SER A 100 -9.06 0.26 -49.40
N GLN A 101 -8.19 -0.19 -48.50
CA GLN A 101 -7.94 -1.60 -48.27
C GLN A 101 -8.93 -2.14 -47.22
N SER A 102 -9.75 -3.13 -47.59
CA SER A 102 -10.73 -3.72 -46.67
C SER A 102 -10.06 -4.30 -45.42
N GLY A 103 -10.60 -3.98 -44.24
CA GLY A 103 -10.09 -4.44 -42.94
C GLY A 103 -8.86 -3.69 -42.41
N PHE A 104 -8.22 -2.85 -43.22
CA PHE A 104 -6.94 -2.18 -42.87
C PHE A 104 -7.00 -1.45 -41.53
N THR A 105 -7.99 -0.58 -41.31
CA THR A 105 -8.03 0.25 -40.09
C THR A 105 -8.23 -0.58 -38.83
N LEU A 106 -8.96 -1.71 -38.91
CA LEU A 106 -9.07 -2.64 -37.78
C LEU A 106 -7.75 -3.33 -37.51
N ASP A 107 -7.10 -3.86 -38.54
CA ASP A 107 -5.80 -4.53 -38.38
C ASP A 107 -4.74 -3.55 -37.83
N ALA A 108 -4.74 -2.29 -38.30
CA ALA A 108 -3.84 -1.23 -37.85
C ALA A 108 -4.10 -0.84 -36.38
N MET A 109 -5.36 -0.63 -35.99
CA MET A 109 -5.72 -0.37 -34.58
C MET A 109 -5.36 -1.56 -33.69
N THR A 110 -5.61 -2.78 -34.14
CA THR A 110 -5.23 -4.00 -33.42
C THR A 110 -3.73 -4.08 -33.20
N ALA A 111 -2.93 -3.73 -34.22
CA ALA A 111 -1.48 -3.67 -34.11
C ALA A 111 -1.00 -2.53 -33.19
N ALA A 112 -1.63 -1.36 -33.23
CA ALA A 112 -1.33 -0.23 -32.35
C ALA A 112 -1.55 -0.57 -30.88
N VAL A 113 -2.72 -1.13 -30.57
CA VAL A 113 -3.07 -1.60 -29.23
C VAL A 113 -2.12 -2.70 -28.78
N LYS A 114 -1.83 -3.68 -29.64
CA LYS A 114 -0.85 -4.73 -29.34
C LYS A 114 0.53 -4.14 -29.04
N HIS A 115 0.98 -3.16 -29.82
CA HIS A 115 2.27 -2.50 -29.64
C HIS A 115 2.35 -1.79 -28.28
N ALA A 116 1.30 -1.05 -27.90
CA ALA A 116 1.22 -0.44 -26.58
C ALA A 116 1.27 -1.49 -25.45
N PHE A 117 0.58 -2.62 -25.63
CA PHE A 117 0.64 -3.75 -24.69
C PHE A 117 1.94 -4.55 -24.74
N ASP A 118 2.80 -4.40 -25.75
CA ASP A 118 4.09 -5.09 -25.76
C ASP A 118 5.06 -4.50 -24.72
N ASP A 119 4.78 -3.30 -24.20
CA ASP A 119 5.38 -2.78 -22.97
C ASP A 119 4.76 -3.46 -21.74
N PRO A 120 5.55 -4.19 -20.92
CA PRO A 120 5.05 -4.90 -19.74
C PRO A 120 4.60 -3.98 -18.59
N SER A 121 4.93 -2.69 -18.62
CA SER A 121 4.44 -1.68 -17.67
C SER A 121 3.02 -1.21 -18.00
N VAL A 122 2.52 -1.48 -19.21
CA VAL A 122 1.16 -1.08 -19.61
C VAL A 122 0.16 -2.12 -19.14
N GLU A 123 -0.79 -1.73 -18.30
CA GLU A 123 -1.85 -2.60 -17.79
C GLU A 123 -3.20 -2.33 -18.45
N ARG A 124 -3.47 -1.06 -18.78
CA ARG A 124 -4.68 -0.62 -19.47
C ARG A 124 -4.35 0.44 -20.50
N ILE A 125 -5.13 0.48 -21.56
CA ILE A 125 -5.06 1.56 -22.56
C ILE A 125 -6.29 2.45 -22.42
N ILE A 126 -6.07 3.76 -22.43
CA ILE A 126 -7.07 4.79 -22.23
C ILE A 126 -7.21 5.59 -23.53
N VAL A 127 -8.45 5.81 -23.96
CA VAL A 127 -8.75 6.66 -25.11
C VAL A 127 -9.93 7.58 -24.81
N GLU A 128 -9.92 8.76 -25.41
CA GLU A 128 -10.87 9.84 -25.19
C GLU A 128 -11.37 10.50 -26.50
N PRO A 129 -11.80 9.72 -27.51
CA PRO A 129 -12.28 10.29 -28.76
C PRO A 129 -13.50 11.20 -28.56
N ASP A 130 -13.60 12.25 -29.37
CA ASP A 130 -14.77 13.13 -29.45
C ASP A 130 -16.05 12.31 -29.67
N ILE A 131 -17.10 12.60 -28.89
CA ILE A 131 -18.38 11.88 -28.88
C ILE A 131 -19.08 11.84 -30.26
N ARG A 132 -18.72 12.76 -31.16
CA ARG A 132 -19.26 12.84 -32.53
C ARG A 132 -18.54 11.88 -33.49
N ASN A 133 -17.34 11.39 -33.14
CA ASN A 133 -16.55 10.50 -33.98
C ASN A 133 -17.08 9.04 -33.91
N LYS A 134 -18.24 8.80 -34.52
CA LYS A 134 -18.88 7.47 -34.52
C LYS A 134 -18.01 6.37 -35.13
N ALA A 135 -17.13 6.72 -36.08
CA ALA A 135 -16.25 5.76 -36.73
C ALA A 135 -15.19 5.20 -35.77
N ILE A 136 -14.52 6.07 -35.00
CA ILE A 136 -13.53 5.60 -34.01
C ILE A 136 -14.19 4.86 -32.85
N HIS A 137 -15.39 5.26 -32.40
CA HIS A 137 -16.10 4.50 -31.36
C HIS A 137 -16.43 3.07 -31.81
N ALA A 138 -16.89 2.89 -33.05
CA ALA A 138 -17.14 1.57 -33.60
C ALA A 138 -15.84 0.75 -33.75
N LEU A 139 -14.73 1.40 -34.08
CA LEU A 139 -13.42 0.76 -34.17
C LEU A 139 -12.89 0.34 -32.79
N ASN A 140 -12.96 1.22 -31.80
CA ASN A 140 -12.56 0.99 -30.41
C ASN A 140 -13.36 -0.18 -29.81
N ALA A 141 -14.68 -0.20 -30.00
CA ALA A 141 -15.52 -1.31 -29.53
C ALA A 141 -15.12 -2.67 -30.15
N ARG A 142 -14.67 -2.69 -31.42
CA ARG A 142 -14.24 -3.93 -32.10
C ARG A 142 -12.91 -4.48 -31.57
N VAL A 143 -12.06 -3.65 -30.97
CA VAL A 143 -10.83 -4.09 -30.30
C VAL A 143 -11.00 -4.24 -28.79
N GLY A 144 -12.23 -4.07 -28.27
CA GLY A 144 -12.60 -4.39 -26.89
C GLY A 144 -12.73 -3.21 -25.93
N PHE A 145 -12.55 -1.97 -26.36
CA PHE A 145 -12.67 -0.81 -25.47
C PHE A 145 -14.08 -0.72 -24.88
N GLN A 146 -14.14 -0.49 -23.57
CA GLN A 146 -15.38 -0.26 -22.83
C GLN A 146 -15.50 1.22 -22.47
N VAL A 147 -16.64 1.83 -22.79
CA VAL A 147 -16.92 3.22 -22.43
C VAL A 147 -17.16 3.30 -20.92
N ILE A 148 -16.39 4.15 -20.24
CA ILE A 148 -16.52 4.38 -18.80
C ILE A 148 -17.47 5.55 -18.54
N ALA A 149 -17.23 6.70 -19.17
CA ALA A 149 -18.05 7.90 -18.98
C ALA A 149 -17.77 8.95 -20.07
N PRO A 150 -18.72 9.87 -20.36
CA PRO A 150 -18.40 11.10 -21.05
C PRO A 150 -17.57 12.02 -20.14
N VAL A 151 -16.59 12.71 -20.72
CA VAL A 151 -15.73 13.68 -20.02
C VAL A 151 -15.57 14.95 -20.87
N GLN A 152 -15.42 16.10 -20.20
CA GLN A 152 -15.14 17.38 -20.86
C GLN A 152 -13.68 17.74 -20.68
N LEU A 153 -12.96 17.88 -21.78
CA LEU A 153 -11.52 18.13 -21.78
C LEU A 153 -11.25 19.51 -22.37
N LEU A 154 -10.36 20.26 -21.72
CA LEU A 154 -9.90 21.54 -22.25
C LEU A 154 -8.78 21.25 -23.26
N GLU A 155 -8.97 21.71 -24.49
CA GLU A 155 -8.00 21.59 -25.58
C GLU A 155 -6.99 22.74 -25.54
N HIS A 156 -5.86 22.59 -26.24
CA HIS A 156 -4.79 23.60 -26.27
C HIS A 156 -5.24 24.97 -26.84
N ASP A 157 -6.25 24.98 -27.70
CA ASP A 157 -6.85 26.20 -28.27
C ASP A 157 -7.87 26.88 -27.32
N GLY A 158 -8.09 26.31 -26.13
CA GLY A 158 -9.05 26.78 -25.13
C GLY A 158 -10.49 26.31 -25.37
N SER A 159 -10.74 25.50 -26.40
CA SER A 159 -12.04 24.87 -26.64
C SER A 159 -12.28 23.69 -25.69
N ILE A 160 -13.55 23.27 -25.57
CA ILE A 160 -13.92 22.10 -24.76
C ILE A 160 -14.32 20.96 -25.68
N LYS A 161 -13.61 19.84 -25.58
CA LYS A 161 -13.95 18.57 -26.23
C LYS A 161 -14.86 17.74 -25.32
N ASP A 162 -16.05 17.41 -25.82
CA ASP A 162 -16.89 16.36 -25.24
C ASP A 162 -16.38 14.99 -25.74
N ALA A 163 -15.66 14.28 -24.87
CA ALA A 163 -15.03 13.00 -25.19
C ALA A 163 -15.74 11.81 -24.53
N LEU A 164 -15.67 10.64 -25.16
CA LEU A 164 -16.05 9.36 -24.53
C LEU A 164 -14.80 8.66 -23.99
N LEU A 165 -14.58 8.80 -22.68
CA LEU A 165 -13.50 8.08 -22.01
C LEU A 165 -13.79 6.58 -22.06
N SER A 166 -12.86 5.84 -22.65
CA SER A 166 -12.95 4.39 -22.78
C SER A 166 -11.66 3.74 -22.31
N VAL A 167 -11.79 2.55 -21.72
CA VAL A 167 -10.68 1.79 -21.16
C VAL A 167 -10.63 0.42 -21.85
N LEU A 168 -9.42 -0.05 -22.13
CA LEU A 168 -9.16 -1.38 -22.64
C LEU A 168 -8.18 -2.11 -21.73
N THR A 169 -8.58 -3.26 -21.21
CA THR A 169 -7.67 -4.18 -20.50
C THR A 169 -7.07 -5.17 -21.50
N ARG A 170 -5.93 -5.79 -21.13
CA ARG A 170 -5.34 -6.89 -21.91
C ARG A 170 -6.35 -8.01 -22.17
N THR A 171 -7.10 -8.40 -21.13
CA THR A 171 -8.12 -9.46 -21.23
C THR A 171 -9.24 -9.09 -22.19
N ASP A 172 -9.76 -7.87 -22.15
CA ASP A 172 -10.80 -7.43 -23.07
C ASP A 172 -10.30 -7.39 -24.52
N PHE A 173 -9.05 -6.95 -24.73
CA PHE A 173 -8.41 -6.95 -26.04
C PHE A 173 -8.26 -8.36 -26.62
N GLU A 174 -7.76 -9.29 -25.81
CA GLU A 174 -7.60 -10.69 -26.18
C GLU A 174 -8.93 -11.36 -26.51
N GLN A 175 -9.96 -11.11 -25.71
CA GLN A 175 -11.31 -11.64 -25.95
C GLN A 175 -11.93 -11.06 -27.23
N ALA A 176 -11.74 -9.77 -27.49
CA ALA A 176 -12.33 -9.11 -28.65
C ALA A 176 -11.61 -9.47 -29.97
N THR A 177 -10.29 -9.66 -29.94
CA THR A 177 -9.47 -9.78 -31.16
C THR A 177 -8.85 -11.15 -31.38
N GLY A 178 -8.74 -11.98 -30.34
CA GLY A 178 -7.98 -13.24 -30.34
C GLY A 178 -6.46 -13.05 -30.38
N VAL A 179 -5.97 -11.81 -30.34
CA VAL A 179 -4.53 -11.48 -30.34
C VAL A 179 -4.03 -11.45 -28.91
N VAL A 180 -3.10 -12.34 -28.59
CA VAL A 180 -2.47 -12.44 -27.26
C VAL A 180 -1.22 -11.57 -27.20
N SER A 181 -1.07 -10.81 -26.11
CA SER A 181 0.19 -10.13 -25.78
C SER A 181 0.90 -10.92 -24.68
N ALA A 182 2.14 -11.35 -24.96
CA ALA A 182 2.93 -12.12 -24.00
C ALA A 182 3.59 -11.24 -22.91
N ALA A 183 3.61 -9.91 -23.09
CA ALA A 183 4.27 -9.00 -22.18
C ALA A 183 3.42 -8.80 -20.92
N THR A 184 4.02 -9.09 -19.76
CA THR A 184 3.43 -8.78 -18.45
C THR A 184 4.55 -8.35 -17.50
N TYR A 185 4.21 -7.76 -16.35
CA TYR A 185 5.21 -7.52 -15.30
C TYR A 185 5.87 -8.82 -14.78
N LEU A 186 5.35 -10.01 -15.08
CA LEU A 186 6.04 -11.28 -14.84
C LEU A 186 6.94 -11.60 -16.03
N SER A 187 8.26 -11.56 -15.79
CA SER A 187 9.28 -12.09 -16.71
C SER A 187 10.26 -12.96 -15.94
N PRO A 188 10.98 -13.89 -16.61
CA PRO A 188 11.99 -14.70 -15.95
C PRO A 188 13.01 -13.88 -15.16
N GLN A 189 13.47 -12.76 -15.72
CA GLN A 189 14.46 -11.88 -15.08
C GLN A 189 13.91 -11.23 -13.80
N ARG A 190 12.72 -10.62 -13.86
CA ARG A 190 12.11 -9.98 -12.68
C ARG A 190 11.72 -11.00 -11.62
N TRP A 191 11.30 -12.19 -12.04
CA TRP A 191 11.00 -13.31 -11.15
C TRP A 191 12.26 -13.80 -10.44
N GLU A 192 13.39 -13.91 -11.14
CA GLU A 192 14.68 -14.26 -10.53
C GLU A 192 15.10 -13.20 -9.49
N THR A 193 15.05 -11.91 -9.83
CA THR A 193 15.35 -10.82 -8.90
C THR A 193 14.43 -10.84 -7.67
N ALA A 194 13.13 -11.08 -7.87
CA ALA A 194 12.17 -11.22 -6.77
C ALA A 194 12.51 -12.43 -5.87
N ASN A 195 12.87 -13.58 -6.45
CA ASN A 195 13.25 -14.77 -5.71
C ASN A 195 14.53 -14.55 -4.90
N ARG A 196 15.55 -13.91 -5.48
CA ARG A 196 16.79 -13.55 -4.77
C ARG A 196 16.50 -12.64 -3.58
N HIS A 197 15.70 -11.59 -3.78
CA HIS A 197 15.31 -10.67 -2.72
C HIS A 197 14.56 -11.39 -1.58
N VAL A 198 13.49 -12.11 -1.90
CA VAL A 198 12.65 -12.79 -0.90
C VAL A 198 13.41 -13.93 -0.22
N LEU A 199 14.27 -14.66 -0.93
CA LEU A 199 15.11 -15.70 -0.32
C LEU A 199 16.19 -15.10 0.59
N ALA A 200 16.82 -13.99 0.21
CA ALA A 200 17.78 -13.28 1.07
C ALA A 200 17.12 -12.85 2.38
N LYS A 201 15.91 -12.26 2.28
CA LYS A 201 15.08 -11.94 3.44
C LYS A 201 14.74 -13.18 4.27
N ALA A 202 14.32 -14.28 3.64
CA ALA A 202 14.00 -15.52 4.32
C ALA A 202 15.19 -16.09 5.08
N LEU A 203 16.37 -16.14 4.45
CA LEU A 203 17.60 -16.59 5.10
C LEU A 203 17.96 -15.69 6.29
N GLY A 204 17.81 -14.36 6.14
CA GLY A 204 18.08 -13.40 7.21
C GLY A 204 17.12 -13.56 8.40
N GLU A 205 15.81 -13.46 8.16
CA GLU A 205 14.79 -13.45 9.20
C GLU A 205 14.59 -14.84 9.84
N PHE A 206 14.67 -15.94 9.07
CA PHE A 206 14.62 -17.28 9.67
C PHE A 206 15.87 -17.62 10.48
N SER A 207 17.05 -17.06 10.14
CA SER A 207 18.26 -17.20 10.97
C SER A 207 18.19 -16.32 12.21
N HIS A 208 17.63 -15.11 12.10
CA HIS A 208 17.33 -14.24 13.23
C HIS A 208 16.41 -14.95 14.24
N GLU A 209 15.30 -15.55 13.77
CA GLU A 209 14.35 -16.33 14.57
C GLU A 209 14.85 -17.73 14.96
N ARG A 210 16.10 -18.08 14.64
CA ARG A 210 16.75 -19.36 14.98
C ARG A 210 15.99 -20.58 14.43
N LEU A 211 15.27 -20.42 13.32
CA LEU A 211 14.72 -21.51 12.52
C LEU A 211 15.81 -22.14 11.64
N LEU A 212 16.78 -21.32 11.23
CA LEU A 212 17.98 -21.73 10.52
C LEU A 212 19.22 -21.43 11.36
N ASP A 213 20.27 -22.22 11.15
CA ASP A 213 21.60 -22.03 11.75
C ASP A 213 22.67 -22.08 10.64
N PRO A 214 22.94 -20.94 9.97
CA PRO A 214 23.88 -20.92 8.86
C PRO A 214 25.32 -21.26 9.28
N ALA A 215 25.95 -22.19 8.57
CA ALA A 215 27.35 -22.55 8.78
C ALA A 215 28.27 -21.48 8.15
N GLY A 216 29.19 -20.93 8.94
CA GLY A 216 30.16 -19.93 8.47
C GLY A 216 31.39 -20.56 7.81
N HIS A 217 31.85 -19.94 6.71
CA HIS A 217 33.04 -20.36 5.95
C HIS A 217 34.22 -19.39 6.06
N GLY A 218 34.06 -18.32 6.85
CA GLY A 218 35.02 -17.20 6.94
C GLY A 218 34.67 -16.07 5.96
N HIS A 219 35.30 -14.90 6.16
CA HIS A 219 35.11 -13.72 5.30
C HIS A 219 33.66 -13.26 5.05
N GLY A 220 32.73 -13.57 5.97
CA GLY A 220 31.31 -13.20 5.83
C GLY A 220 30.50 -14.12 4.91
N GLU A 221 31.07 -15.24 4.47
CA GLU A 221 30.35 -16.27 3.71
C GLU A 221 29.71 -17.31 4.63
N PHE A 222 28.48 -17.70 4.31
CA PHE A 222 27.65 -18.62 5.05
C PHE A 222 26.96 -19.62 4.12
N SER A 223 26.46 -20.72 4.69
CA SER A 223 25.57 -21.61 3.97
C SER A 223 24.52 -22.28 4.85
N VAL A 224 23.40 -22.66 4.23
CA VAL A 224 22.42 -23.60 4.80
C VAL A 224 22.31 -24.81 3.87
N HIS A 225 22.32 -26.00 4.46
CA HIS A 225 22.37 -27.26 3.73
C HIS A 225 21.21 -28.15 4.16
N LYS A 226 20.57 -28.80 3.21
CA LYS A 226 19.52 -29.79 3.46
C LYS A 226 19.57 -30.84 2.37
N GLU A 227 19.65 -32.11 2.77
CA GLU A 227 19.75 -33.24 1.84
C GLU A 227 20.92 -33.05 0.84
N ASN A 228 20.65 -33.05 -0.45
CA ASN A 228 21.61 -32.79 -1.52
C ASN A 228 21.60 -31.32 -1.99
N HIS A 229 20.95 -30.41 -1.29
CA HIS A 229 20.90 -28.98 -1.63
C HIS A 229 21.78 -28.15 -0.69
N ARG A 230 22.45 -27.15 -1.27
CA ARG A 230 23.27 -26.17 -0.55
C ARG A 230 22.99 -24.77 -1.06
N TYR A 231 22.63 -23.87 -0.15
CA TYR A 231 22.48 -22.44 -0.43
C TYR A 231 23.65 -21.70 0.22
N LEU A 232 24.46 -21.01 -0.58
CA LEU A 232 25.57 -20.17 -0.11
C LEU A 232 25.23 -18.70 -0.30
N PHE A 233 25.69 -17.88 0.63
CA PHE A 233 25.44 -16.43 0.60
C PHE A 233 26.48 -15.69 1.44
N SER A 234 26.63 -14.40 1.16
CA SER A 234 27.35 -13.46 2.02
C SER A 234 26.35 -12.72 2.90
N ALA A 235 26.72 -12.49 4.16
CA ALA A 235 25.90 -11.72 5.08
C ALA A 235 26.75 -10.87 6.02
N ARG A 236 26.23 -9.69 6.38
CA ARG A 236 26.74 -8.90 7.50
C ARG A 236 25.86 -9.14 8.72
N ARG A 237 26.50 -9.38 9.87
CA ARG A 237 25.82 -9.54 11.15
C ARG A 237 25.88 -8.24 11.94
N TYR A 238 24.75 -7.90 12.54
CA TYR A 238 24.52 -6.72 13.37
C TYR A 238 24.00 -7.16 14.75
N GLN A 239 23.83 -6.21 15.68
CA GLN A 239 23.20 -6.46 16.98
C GLN A 239 21.77 -6.99 16.81
N LEU A 240 21.16 -7.47 17.90
CA LEU A 240 19.86 -8.16 17.88
C LEU A 240 19.83 -9.42 16.99
N ASN A 241 20.99 -10.08 16.79
CA ASN A 241 21.13 -11.22 15.89
C ASN A 241 20.56 -10.94 14.49
N HIS A 242 20.80 -9.75 13.95
CA HIS A 242 20.31 -9.38 12.63
C HIS A 242 21.26 -9.82 11.53
N TRP A 243 20.70 -10.36 10.46
CA TRP A 243 21.40 -10.92 9.31
C TRP A 243 20.99 -10.14 8.06
N VAL A 244 21.89 -9.27 7.58
CA VAL A 244 21.71 -8.59 6.29
C VAL A 244 22.38 -9.46 5.23
N VAL A 245 21.57 -10.24 4.52
CA VAL A 245 22.01 -11.14 3.43
C VAL A 245 22.06 -10.36 2.13
N ASP A 246 23.17 -10.46 1.39
CA ASP A 246 23.29 -9.85 0.06
C ASP A 246 22.59 -10.75 -0.99
N PRO A 247 21.50 -10.28 -1.63
CA PRO A 247 20.74 -11.08 -2.61
C PRO A 247 21.56 -11.46 -3.86
N GLU A 248 22.54 -10.64 -4.25
CA GLU A 248 23.39 -10.93 -5.42
C GLU A 248 24.43 -12.02 -5.12
N SER A 249 24.78 -12.21 -3.84
CA SER A 249 25.71 -13.24 -3.40
C SER A 249 25.11 -14.66 -3.37
N LEU A 250 23.78 -14.77 -3.48
CA LEU A 250 23.07 -16.04 -3.38
C LEU A 250 23.47 -17.00 -4.49
N ARG A 251 23.83 -18.22 -4.08
CA ARG A 251 24.11 -19.36 -4.94
C ARG A 251 23.37 -20.58 -4.41
N HIS A 252 22.66 -21.28 -5.28
CA HIS A 252 22.06 -22.58 -4.99
C HIS A 252 22.81 -23.65 -5.77
N GLU A 253 23.22 -24.72 -5.08
CA GLU A 253 23.88 -25.87 -5.67
C GLU A 253 23.21 -27.16 -5.22
N VAL A 254 23.12 -28.12 -6.15
CA VAL A 254 22.62 -29.46 -5.88
C VAL A 254 23.75 -30.47 -6.09
N TYR A 255 23.90 -31.39 -5.14
CA TYR A 255 24.85 -32.48 -5.22
C TYR A 255 24.25 -33.62 -6.06
N ALA A 256 24.77 -33.80 -7.26
CA ALA A 256 24.38 -34.85 -8.18
C ALA A 256 25.62 -35.47 -8.83
N THR A 257 25.61 -36.78 -9.06
CA THR A 257 26.72 -37.49 -9.75
C THR A 257 28.12 -37.32 -9.12
N GLY A 258 28.19 -37.05 -7.81
CA GLY A 258 29.46 -36.92 -7.08
C GLY A 258 30.07 -35.51 -7.08
N GLN A 259 29.36 -34.50 -7.59
CA GLN A 259 29.80 -33.11 -7.62
C GLN A 259 28.65 -32.15 -7.31
N TRP A 260 28.96 -30.96 -6.79
CA TRP A 260 28.01 -29.85 -6.69
C TRP A 260 27.85 -29.16 -8.04
N THR A 261 26.61 -28.96 -8.47
CA THR A 261 26.26 -28.25 -9.71
C THR A 261 25.31 -27.10 -9.39
N PRO A 262 25.45 -25.92 -10.05
CA PRO A 262 24.51 -24.82 -9.88
C PRO A 262 23.06 -25.23 -10.17
N ALA A 263 22.12 -24.65 -9.44
CA ALA A 263 20.68 -24.82 -9.59
C ALA A 263 19.96 -23.47 -9.43
N ASP A 264 18.69 -23.44 -9.84
CA ASP A 264 17.88 -22.23 -9.83
C ASP A 264 17.57 -21.78 -8.39
N ILE A 265 17.55 -20.47 -8.17
CA ILE A 265 17.17 -19.88 -6.89
C ILE A 265 15.65 -19.68 -6.90
N ASP A 266 14.95 -20.51 -6.14
CA ASP A 266 13.51 -20.46 -5.97
C ASP A 266 13.16 -20.57 -4.48
N VAL A 267 12.49 -19.55 -3.94
CA VAL A 267 12.13 -19.50 -2.52
C VAL A 267 10.99 -20.46 -2.17
N LEU A 268 10.12 -20.81 -3.13
CA LEU A 268 9.06 -21.79 -2.94
C LEU A 268 9.66 -23.19 -2.77
N ASP A 269 10.66 -23.53 -3.60
CA ASP A 269 11.40 -24.78 -3.47
C ASP A 269 12.20 -24.82 -2.15
N PHE A 270 12.86 -23.71 -1.79
CA PHE A 270 13.57 -23.60 -0.52
C PHE A 270 12.64 -23.86 0.68
N VAL A 271 11.48 -23.18 0.73
CA VAL A 271 10.52 -23.36 1.84
C VAL A 271 9.94 -24.76 1.87
N THR A 272 9.69 -25.36 0.70
CA THR A 272 9.23 -26.74 0.60
C THR A 272 10.27 -27.73 1.14
N LEU A 273 11.54 -27.53 0.78
CA LEU A 273 12.67 -28.37 1.22
C LEU A 273 12.93 -28.23 2.73
N PHE A 274 12.84 -27.02 3.28
CA PHE A 274 13.09 -26.71 4.69
C PHE A 274 11.80 -26.72 5.55
N GLN A 275 10.67 -27.22 5.05
CA GLN A 275 9.37 -27.13 5.74
C GLN A 275 9.40 -27.65 7.19
N THR A 276 10.22 -28.66 7.49
CA THR A 276 10.32 -29.25 8.83
C THR A 276 11.06 -28.32 9.79
N GLU A 277 12.19 -27.76 9.37
CA GLU A 277 12.97 -26.76 10.10
C GLU A 277 12.16 -25.47 10.31
N LEU A 278 11.38 -25.08 9.29
CA LEU A 278 10.47 -23.93 9.34
C LEU A 278 9.19 -24.23 10.15
N THR A 279 9.06 -25.42 10.73
CA THR A 279 7.90 -25.84 11.55
C THR A 279 6.55 -25.77 10.83
N LEU A 280 6.55 -25.79 9.50
CA LEU A 280 5.35 -25.80 8.68
C LEU A 280 4.70 -27.19 8.70
N SER A 281 3.41 -27.24 8.98
CA SER A 281 2.64 -28.47 8.80
C SER A 281 2.26 -28.69 7.33
N ALA A 282 2.00 -29.94 6.96
CA ALA A 282 1.49 -30.28 5.62
C ALA A 282 0.17 -29.57 5.26
N ALA A 283 -0.61 -29.13 6.27
CA ALA A 283 -1.83 -28.37 6.06
C ALA A 283 -1.58 -26.88 5.76
N GLN A 284 -0.48 -26.32 6.28
CA GLN A 284 -0.15 -24.90 6.15
C GLN A 284 0.70 -24.59 4.94
N LEU A 285 1.60 -25.51 4.57
CA LEU A 285 2.55 -25.32 3.49
C LEU A 285 1.88 -24.82 2.20
N PRO A 286 0.79 -25.42 1.67
CA PRO A 286 0.20 -24.95 0.41
C PRO A 286 -0.24 -23.49 0.45
N THR A 287 -0.95 -23.08 1.50
CA THR A 287 -1.40 -21.67 1.65
C THR A 287 -0.22 -20.73 1.83
N TYR A 288 0.84 -21.15 2.52
CA TYR A 288 2.04 -20.31 2.70
C TYR A 288 2.80 -20.13 1.36
N LEU A 289 2.85 -21.17 0.52
CA LEU A 289 3.40 -21.06 -0.85
C LEU A 289 2.56 -20.12 -1.73
N GLU A 290 1.23 -20.09 -1.56
CA GLU A 290 0.37 -19.10 -2.22
C GLU A 290 0.68 -17.67 -1.76
N GLU A 291 0.85 -17.44 -0.46
CA GLU A 291 1.23 -16.12 0.08
C GLU A 291 2.60 -15.66 -0.45
N LEU A 292 3.58 -16.57 -0.54
CA LEU A 292 4.88 -16.29 -1.13
C LEU A 292 4.80 -15.99 -2.63
N SER A 293 4.02 -16.76 -3.38
CA SER A 293 3.83 -16.53 -4.82
C SER A 293 3.21 -15.15 -5.09
N SER A 294 2.25 -14.75 -4.26
CA SER A 294 1.65 -13.41 -4.32
C SER A 294 2.64 -12.30 -3.90
N THR A 295 3.48 -12.58 -2.90
CA THR A 295 4.57 -11.67 -2.49
C THR A 295 5.57 -11.45 -3.62
N LEU A 296 6.05 -12.52 -4.27
CA LEU A 296 6.93 -12.45 -5.45
C LEU A 296 6.28 -11.68 -6.61
N THR A 297 4.99 -11.92 -6.84
CA THR A 297 4.19 -11.21 -7.84
C THR A 297 4.13 -9.71 -7.57
N SER A 298 3.92 -9.31 -6.30
CA SER A 298 3.99 -7.91 -5.87
C SER A 298 5.38 -7.31 -6.10
N HIS A 299 6.45 -8.03 -5.83
CA HIS A 299 7.82 -7.57 -6.13
C HIS A 299 8.05 -7.37 -7.63
N CYS A 300 7.61 -8.27 -8.49
CA CYS A 300 7.71 -8.11 -9.95
C CYS A 300 6.97 -6.86 -10.45
N TYR A 301 5.80 -6.57 -9.89
CA TYR A 301 5.06 -5.33 -10.19
C TYR A 301 5.86 -4.10 -9.76
N LYS A 302 6.32 -4.05 -8.50
CA LYS A 302 7.05 -2.88 -7.97
C LYS A 302 8.39 -2.64 -8.67
N GLN A 303 9.06 -3.68 -9.15
CA GLN A 303 10.27 -3.56 -9.99
C GLN A 303 10.04 -2.75 -11.28
N LEU A 304 8.80 -2.67 -11.80
CA LEU A 304 8.46 -1.84 -12.95
C LEU A 304 7.84 -0.50 -12.54
N HIS A 305 6.97 -0.49 -11.54
CA HIS A 305 6.12 0.67 -11.24
C HIS A 305 6.65 1.58 -10.12
N SER A 306 7.61 1.13 -9.30
CA SER A 306 8.16 1.90 -8.18
C SER A 306 9.56 2.44 -8.51
N GLN A 307 9.67 3.30 -9.52
CA GLN A 307 10.95 3.82 -10.04
C GLN A 307 11.46 5.10 -9.38
N SER A 308 10.66 5.75 -8.52
CA SER A 308 11.07 7.00 -7.88
C SER A 308 12.25 6.75 -6.94
N THR A 309 13.31 7.55 -7.04
CA THR A 309 14.41 7.48 -6.08
C THR A 309 13.99 8.01 -4.72
N SER A 310 14.67 7.55 -3.67
CA SER A 310 14.51 8.03 -2.30
C SER A 310 14.65 9.55 -2.19
N THR A 311 15.55 10.15 -2.98
CA THR A 311 15.71 11.62 -3.03
C THR A 311 14.52 12.30 -3.71
N GLN A 312 14.03 11.76 -4.83
CA GLN A 312 12.84 12.29 -5.51
C GLN A 312 11.60 12.22 -4.63
N LEU A 313 11.43 11.14 -3.85
CA LEU A 313 10.33 10.99 -2.89
C LEU A 313 10.45 12.02 -1.76
N ALA A 314 11.64 12.16 -1.15
CA ALA A 314 11.87 13.11 -0.07
C ALA A 314 11.66 14.58 -0.50
N GLN A 315 12.00 14.90 -1.75
CA GLN A 315 12.01 16.27 -2.29
C GLN A 315 10.86 16.56 -3.26
N PHE A 316 9.81 15.73 -3.29
CA PHE A 316 8.72 15.86 -4.25
C PHE A 316 8.11 17.27 -4.24
N ALA A 317 7.96 17.88 -5.42
CA ALA A 317 7.54 19.27 -5.60
C ALA A 317 6.01 19.41 -5.79
N GLY A 318 5.23 18.90 -4.83
CA GLY A 318 3.76 18.99 -4.84
C GLY A 318 3.17 19.36 -3.49
N THR A 319 1.85 19.27 -3.38
CA THR A 319 1.15 19.48 -2.09
C THR A 319 1.54 18.41 -1.07
N ALA A 320 1.34 18.69 0.22
CA ALA A 320 1.61 17.72 1.29
C ALA A 320 0.82 16.41 1.07
N ALA A 321 -0.43 16.49 0.64
CA ALA A 321 -1.27 15.33 0.34
C ALA A 321 -0.71 14.49 -0.82
N GLN A 322 -0.33 15.13 -1.95
CA GLN A 322 0.26 14.43 -3.10
C GLN A 322 1.59 13.78 -2.74
N SER A 323 2.46 14.50 -2.02
CA SER A 323 3.75 13.98 -1.56
C SER A 323 3.55 12.75 -0.67
N PHE A 324 2.63 12.86 0.28
CA PHE A 324 2.36 11.80 1.25
C PHE A 324 1.83 10.54 0.57
N GLN A 325 0.85 10.68 -0.31
CA GLN A 325 0.25 9.54 -1.01
C GLN A 325 1.19 8.92 -2.04
N ARG A 326 2.10 9.71 -2.64
CA ARG A 326 3.19 9.17 -3.47
C ARG A 326 4.17 8.35 -2.65
N ILE A 327 4.56 8.80 -1.46
CA ILE A 327 5.40 8.01 -0.55
C ILE A 327 4.67 6.72 -0.16
N GLU A 328 3.40 6.81 0.24
CA GLU A 328 2.59 5.66 0.68
C GLU A 328 2.51 4.55 -0.38
N SER A 329 2.29 4.88 -1.65
CA SER A 329 2.24 3.88 -2.74
C SER A 329 3.61 3.43 -3.25
N SER A 330 4.69 4.15 -2.92
CA SER A 330 6.05 3.80 -3.37
C SER A 330 6.78 2.82 -2.43
N MET A 331 6.16 2.44 -1.31
CA MET A 331 6.77 1.51 -0.36
C MET A 331 6.93 0.10 -0.96
N THR A 332 8.16 -0.39 -1.00
CA THR A 332 8.53 -1.63 -1.70
C THR A 332 8.64 -2.85 -0.80
N GLU A 333 8.96 -2.71 0.47
CA GLU A 333 9.28 -3.87 1.32
C GLU A 333 8.02 -4.51 1.92
N GLY A 334 7.10 -3.71 2.45
CA GLY A 334 6.02 -4.20 3.34
C GLY A 334 6.51 -4.33 4.78
N HIS A 335 5.95 -5.28 5.55
CA HIS A 335 6.46 -5.52 6.91
C HIS A 335 7.89 -6.08 6.85
N PRO A 336 8.85 -5.54 7.62
CA PRO A 336 10.26 -5.90 7.48
C PRO A 336 10.59 -7.32 8.01
N CYS A 337 9.90 -7.80 9.05
CA CYS A 337 10.14 -9.15 9.57
C CYS A 337 9.47 -10.29 8.78
N PHE A 338 8.16 -10.17 8.46
CA PHE A 338 7.45 -11.25 7.75
C PHE A 338 8.01 -11.46 6.35
N VAL A 339 8.37 -12.71 6.01
CA VAL A 339 8.82 -13.09 4.67
C VAL A 339 7.65 -13.08 3.70
N ALA A 340 6.55 -13.78 4.04
CA ALA A 340 5.32 -13.78 3.26
C ALA A 340 4.42 -12.59 3.67
N ASN A 341 4.88 -11.38 3.41
CA ASN A 341 4.23 -10.14 3.87
C ASN A 341 3.15 -9.58 2.93
N ASN A 342 3.17 -10.02 1.67
CA ASN A 342 2.40 -9.44 0.58
C ASN A 342 1.44 -10.46 -0.06
N GLY A 343 0.80 -11.30 0.77
CA GLY A 343 -0.10 -12.38 0.33
C GLY A 343 -1.41 -11.92 -0.34
N ARG A 344 -2.22 -11.08 0.32
CA ARG A 344 -3.53 -10.58 -0.16
C ARG A 344 -4.42 -11.65 -0.82
N LEU A 345 -4.42 -12.87 -0.28
CA LEU A 345 -5.17 -13.97 -0.86
C LEU A 345 -6.67 -13.64 -0.87
N GLY A 346 -7.27 -13.78 -2.05
CA GLY A 346 -8.63 -13.33 -2.36
C GLY A 346 -8.67 -12.28 -3.48
N LEU A 347 -7.58 -11.57 -3.74
CA LEU A 347 -7.51 -10.65 -4.89
C LEU A 347 -7.09 -11.39 -6.15
N GLY A 348 -7.91 -11.32 -7.20
CA GLY A 348 -7.48 -11.66 -8.56
C GLY A 348 -6.60 -10.56 -9.16
N ARG A 349 -6.04 -10.77 -10.36
CA ARG A 349 -5.16 -9.78 -11.03
C ARG A 349 -5.83 -8.41 -11.21
N SER A 350 -7.07 -8.40 -11.71
CA SER A 350 -7.83 -7.16 -11.92
C SER A 350 -8.10 -6.41 -10.60
N ASP A 351 -8.36 -7.15 -9.52
CA ASP A 351 -8.56 -6.58 -8.19
C ASP A 351 -7.25 -6.07 -7.59
N TYR A 352 -6.14 -6.78 -7.80
CA TYR A 352 -4.82 -6.33 -7.37
C TYR A 352 -4.49 -4.96 -7.96
N LEU A 353 -4.64 -4.79 -9.29
CA LEU A 353 -4.38 -3.52 -9.96
C LEU A 353 -5.27 -2.36 -9.47
N ARG A 354 -6.45 -2.67 -8.94
CA ARG A 354 -7.41 -1.67 -8.45
C ARG A 354 -7.26 -1.34 -6.97
N PHE A 355 -6.85 -2.30 -6.15
CA PHE A 355 -6.99 -2.22 -4.69
C PHE A 355 -5.68 -2.43 -3.93
N ALA A 356 -4.63 -2.94 -4.55
CA ALA A 356 -3.34 -3.08 -3.90
C ALA A 356 -2.67 -1.70 -3.72
N PRO A 357 -2.17 -1.35 -2.52
CA PRO A 357 -1.66 -0.01 -2.23
C PRO A 357 -0.49 0.42 -3.12
N GLU A 358 0.37 -0.52 -3.52
CA GLU A 358 1.53 -0.26 -4.39
C GLU A 358 1.15 0.20 -5.80
N THR A 359 -0.13 0.10 -6.19
CA THR A 359 -0.62 0.57 -7.49
C THR A 359 -0.93 2.07 -7.49
N GLY A 360 -1.10 2.68 -6.31
CA GLY A 360 -1.55 4.07 -6.18
C GLY A 360 -2.93 4.35 -6.80
N SER A 361 -3.68 3.30 -7.13
CA SER A 361 -4.93 3.42 -7.88
C SER A 361 -6.01 4.16 -7.11
N ALA A 362 -6.75 4.99 -7.82
CA ALA A 362 -7.91 5.65 -7.25
C ALA A 362 -9.10 4.70 -7.11
N VAL A 363 -9.73 4.71 -5.94
CA VAL A 363 -10.84 3.84 -5.54
C VAL A 363 -12.03 4.70 -5.16
N ARG A 364 -13.20 4.41 -5.74
CA ARG A 364 -14.48 4.96 -5.26
C ARG A 364 -15.12 3.97 -4.31
N LEU A 365 -15.36 4.38 -3.07
CA LEU A 365 -16.00 3.53 -2.08
C LEU A 365 -17.48 3.31 -2.39
N GLY A 366 -17.93 2.10 -2.11
CA GLY A 366 -19.34 1.74 -2.11
C GLY A 366 -20.06 2.27 -0.88
N TRP A 367 -21.38 2.41 -0.96
CA TRP A 367 -22.22 2.74 0.18
C TRP A 367 -23.42 1.80 0.26
N ALA A 368 -23.74 1.40 1.49
CA ALA A 368 -24.91 0.59 1.80
C ALA A 368 -25.76 1.27 2.87
N ALA A 369 -27.08 1.09 2.80
CA ALA A 369 -28.01 1.37 3.89
C ALA A 369 -28.23 0.08 4.68
N ALA A 370 -27.91 0.09 5.96
CA ALA A 370 -28.10 -1.01 6.88
C ALA A 370 -29.20 -0.69 7.91
N HIS A 371 -30.16 -1.59 8.05
CA HIS A 371 -31.27 -1.39 8.96
C HIS A 371 -30.79 -1.36 10.42
N ARG A 372 -31.36 -0.46 11.24
CA ARG A 372 -30.97 -0.20 12.65
C ARG A 372 -31.15 -1.40 13.58
N SER A 373 -31.93 -2.41 13.19
CA SER A 373 -32.01 -3.69 13.91
C SER A 373 -30.74 -4.55 13.80
N ARG A 374 -29.83 -4.18 12.88
CA ARG A 374 -28.58 -4.88 12.57
C ARG A 374 -27.36 -3.99 12.72
N ALA A 375 -27.49 -2.71 12.40
CA ALA A 375 -26.41 -1.74 12.43
C ALA A 375 -26.46 -0.83 13.66
N GLN A 376 -25.30 -0.51 14.19
CA GLN A 376 -25.11 0.47 15.25
C GLN A 376 -24.05 1.49 14.85
N PHE A 377 -24.36 2.77 15.06
CA PHE A 377 -23.43 3.88 14.94
C PHE A 377 -22.93 4.31 16.32
N ASN A 378 -21.64 4.58 16.43
CA ASN A 378 -20.98 5.11 17.61
C ASN A 378 -20.01 6.21 17.18
N SER A 379 -19.85 7.24 18.01
CA SER A 379 -18.94 8.37 17.77
C SER A 379 -18.41 8.94 19.08
N ILE A 380 -17.42 9.81 18.98
CA ILE A 380 -16.98 10.70 20.07
C ILE A 380 -18.04 11.78 20.33
N ASP A 381 -17.99 12.40 21.51
CA ASP A 381 -19.01 13.38 21.94
C ASP A 381 -19.15 14.60 21.02
N SER A 382 -18.07 15.01 20.35
CA SER A 382 -18.07 16.18 19.45
C SER A 382 -18.63 15.88 18.06
N GLN A 383 -19.07 14.65 17.80
CA GLN A 383 -19.50 14.20 16.47
C GLN A 383 -20.85 13.49 16.55
N ASP A 384 -21.78 13.88 15.69
CA ASP A 384 -23.04 13.16 15.48
C ASP A 384 -23.12 12.55 14.08
N TYR A 385 -24.12 11.69 13.88
CA TYR A 385 -24.30 10.93 12.65
C TYR A 385 -24.59 11.81 11.42
N GLU A 386 -25.43 12.83 11.58
CA GLU A 386 -25.87 13.67 10.47
C GLU A 386 -24.78 14.64 10.04
N SER A 387 -24.06 15.22 11.01
CA SER A 387 -22.89 16.05 10.72
C SER A 387 -21.75 15.26 10.08
N LEU A 388 -21.55 14.00 10.48
CA LEU A 388 -20.56 13.11 9.84
C LEU A 388 -20.97 12.83 8.39
N LEU A 389 -22.21 12.42 8.12
CA LEU A 389 -22.63 12.17 6.74
C LEU A 389 -22.55 13.43 5.87
N ALA A 390 -22.88 14.60 6.43
CA ALA A 390 -22.76 15.87 5.71
C ALA A 390 -21.30 16.25 5.43
N SER A 391 -20.35 15.84 6.28
CA SER A 391 -18.92 16.00 5.98
C SER A 391 -18.41 14.93 5.02
N GLU A 392 -18.95 13.72 5.00
CA GLU A 392 -18.37 12.61 4.21
C GLU A 392 -18.96 12.45 2.81
N LEU A 393 -20.19 12.92 2.58
CA LEU A 393 -20.89 12.77 1.30
C LEU A 393 -21.21 14.12 0.69
N SER A 394 -20.96 14.25 -0.62
CA SER A 394 -21.45 15.39 -1.38
C SER A 394 -22.99 15.45 -1.32
N PRO A 395 -23.61 16.65 -1.38
CA PRO A 395 -25.06 16.78 -1.42
C PRO A 395 -25.71 15.96 -2.55
N ALA A 396 -25.05 15.87 -3.70
CA ALA A 396 -25.51 15.11 -4.86
C ALA A 396 -25.46 13.59 -4.64
N ASP A 397 -24.40 13.08 -4.00
CA ASP A 397 -24.31 11.67 -3.64
C ASP A 397 -25.36 11.31 -2.58
N ARG A 398 -25.53 12.17 -1.57
CA ARG A 398 -26.53 11.99 -0.52
C ARG A 398 -27.95 11.93 -1.10
N GLU A 399 -28.34 12.89 -1.93
CA GLU A 399 -29.66 12.88 -2.57
C GLU A 399 -29.86 11.64 -3.47
N ARG A 400 -28.80 11.23 -4.20
CA ARG A 400 -28.85 10.01 -5.02
C ARG A 400 -29.10 8.78 -4.16
N PHE A 401 -28.37 8.62 -3.06
CA PHE A 401 -28.49 7.49 -2.17
C PHE A 401 -29.85 7.45 -1.46
N GLU A 402 -30.36 8.60 -1.00
CA GLU A 402 -31.70 8.72 -0.42
C GLU A 402 -32.78 8.33 -1.42
N ARG A 403 -32.64 8.74 -2.69
CA ARG A 403 -33.56 8.35 -3.78
C ARG A 403 -33.52 6.85 -4.05
N VAL A 404 -32.34 6.26 -4.17
CA VAL A 404 -32.17 4.81 -4.39
C VAL A 404 -32.77 4.01 -3.24
N LEU A 405 -32.51 4.42 -2.00
CA LEU A 405 -33.08 3.77 -0.82
C LEU A 405 -34.60 3.86 -0.82
N SER A 406 -35.15 5.08 -0.97
CA SER A 406 -36.60 5.31 -0.97
C SER A 406 -37.31 4.48 -2.04
N GLN A 407 -36.76 4.44 -3.26
CA GLN A 407 -37.29 3.61 -4.35
C GLN A 407 -37.22 2.11 -4.03
N THR A 408 -36.13 1.65 -3.41
CA THR A 408 -35.93 0.24 -3.05
C THR A 408 -36.90 -0.23 -1.95
N LEU A 409 -37.36 0.68 -1.09
CA LEU A 409 -38.25 0.38 0.03
C LEU A 409 -39.75 0.47 -0.31
N VAL A 410 -40.12 0.98 -1.49
CA VAL A 410 -41.53 1.08 -1.90
C VAL A 410 -42.25 -0.26 -1.77
N GLY A 411 -43.36 -0.27 -1.04
CA GLY A 411 -44.20 -1.47 -0.84
C GLY A 411 -43.65 -2.50 0.15
N THR A 412 -42.53 -2.23 0.81
CA THR A 412 -41.92 -3.13 1.82
C THR A 412 -42.44 -2.90 3.24
N GLY A 413 -42.98 -1.71 3.53
CA GLY A 413 -43.38 -1.28 4.88
C GLY A 413 -42.22 -0.81 5.77
N LEU A 414 -41.01 -0.67 5.22
CA LEU A 414 -39.82 -0.11 5.89
C LEU A 414 -39.61 1.33 5.43
N GLU A 415 -39.09 2.18 6.33
CA GLU A 415 -38.85 3.60 6.05
C GLU A 415 -37.36 3.92 5.97
N ALA A 416 -36.97 4.95 5.22
CA ALA A 416 -35.56 5.34 5.10
C ALA A 416 -34.93 5.73 6.45
N SER A 417 -35.71 6.27 7.39
CA SER A 417 -35.25 6.60 8.74
C SER A 417 -34.83 5.38 9.58
N ASP A 418 -35.25 4.18 9.19
CA ASP A 418 -34.89 2.93 9.86
C ASP A 418 -33.47 2.45 9.52
N TYR A 419 -32.72 3.21 8.72
CA TYR A 419 -31.41 2.81 8.20
C TYR A 419 -30.27 3.73 8.66
N LEU A 420 -29.07 3.15 8.66
CA LEU A 420 -27.79 3.82 8.74
C LEU A 420 -27.00 3.55 7.46
N LEU A 421 -26.54 4.60 6.81
CA LEU A 421 -25.54 4.56 5.75
C LEU A 421 -24.16 4.23 6.32
N LEU A 422 -23.43 3.36 5.64
CA LEU A 422 -22.02 3.09 5.87
C LEU A 422 -21.27 2.82 4.56
N PRO A 423 -19.98 3.19 4.49
CA PRO A 423 -19.15 2.87 3.35
C PRO A 423 -18.74 1.39 3.38
N VAL A 424 -18.57 0.82 2.20
CA VAL A 424 -18.23 -0.59 1.97
C VAL A 424 -17.17 -0.66 0.87
N HIS A 425 -16.11 -1.43 1.11
CA HIS A 425 -15.14 -1.72 0.07
C HIS A 425 -15.84 -2.39 -1.13
N PRO A 426 -15.66 -1.92 -2.39
CA PRO A 426 -16.31 -2.51 -3.56
C PRO A 426 -16.07 -4.02 -3.70
N TRP A 427 -14.81 -4.47 -3.58
CA TRP A 427 -14.45 -5.90 -3.51
C TRP A 427 -15.24 -6.68 -2.44
N GLN A 428 -15.40 -6.12 -1.24
CA GLN A 428 -16.14 -6.78 -0.14
C GLN A 428 -17.62 -6.92 -0.49
N TRP A 429 -18.21 -5.91 -1.13
CA TRP A 429 -19.58 -6.02 -1.61
C TRP A 429 -19.72 -7.13 -2.64
N GLU A 430 -18.89 -7.09 -3.69
CA GLU A 430 -18.96 -7.99 -4.85
C GLU A 430 -18.65 -9.45 -4.48
N ASN A 431 -17.57 -9.69 -3.73
CA ASN A 431 -17.04 -11.03 -3.49
C ASN A 431 -17.55 -11.68 -2.19
N ARG A 432 -18.22 -10.93 -1.32
CA ARG A 432 -18.65 -11.41 0.00
C ARG A 432 -20.09 -11.06 0.30
N LEU A 433 -20.43 -9.78 0.45
CA LEU A 433 -21.75 -9.40 1.00
C LEU A 433 -22.89 -9.75 0.04
N SER A 434 -22.71 -9.55 -1.27
CA SER A 434 -23.73 -9.84 -2.30
C SER A 434 -24.20 -11.31 -2.30
N ILE A 435 -23.33 -12.23 -1.84
CA ILE A 435 -23.59 -13.67 -1.79
C ILE A 435 -23.88 -14.11 -0.35
N THR A 436 -22.94 -13.87 0.57
CA THR A 436 -23.00 -14.36 1.95
C THR A 436 -24.12 -13.70 2.75
N PHE A 437 -24.44 -12.42 2.47
CA PHE A 437 -25.51 -11.67 3.15
C PHE A 437 -26.78 -11.60 2.30
N ALA A 438 -26.95 -12.47 1.31
CA ALA A 438 -28.08 -12.46 0.39
C ALA A 438 -29.45 -12.50 1.09
N ASN A 439 -29.58 -13.20 2.22
CA ASN A 439 -30.81 -13.17 3.02
C ASN A 439 -31.14 -11.75 3.52
N ASP A 440 -30.14 -11.05 4.05
CA ASP A 440 -30.32 -9.70 4.59
C ASP A 440 -30.60 -8.70 3.47
N ILE A 441 -29.97 -8.88 2.31
CA ILE A 441 -30.23 -8.09 1.10
C ILE A 441 -31.66 -8.32 0.58
N ALA A 442 -32.08 -9.59 0.44
CA ALA A 442 -33.42 -9.95 -0.04
C ALA A 442 -34.52 -9.40 0.88
N ARG A 443 -34.27 -9.36 2.19
CA ARG A 443 -35.19 -8.83 3.21
C ARG A 443 -35.01 -7.33 3.48
N LYS A 444 -34.23 -6.64 2.64
CA LYS A 444 -33.92 -5.22 2.75
C LYS A 444 -33.33 -4.80 4.10
N GLN A 445 -32.74 -5.72 4.86
CA GLN A 445 -31.96 -5.37 6.05
C GLN A 445 -30.63 -4.71 5.67
N LEU A 446 -30.16 -4.97 4.46
CA LEU A 446 -29.01 -4.33 3.84
C LEU A 446 -29.35 -3.95 2.40
N VAL A 447 -29.10 -2.71 2.00
CA VAL A 447 -29.42 -2.21 0.65
C VAL A 447 -28.18 -1.53 0.07
N TRP A 448 -27.77 -1.95 -1.13
CA TRP A 448 -26.71 -1.26 -1.88
C TRP A 448 -27.21 0.05 -2.48
N LEU A 449 -26.43 1.12 -2.33
CA LEU A 449 -26.80 2.45 -2.82
C LEU A 449 -25.96 2.88 -4.03
N GLY A 450 -24.87 2.18 -4.30
CA GLY A 450 -23.91 2.51 -5.36
C GLY A 450 -22.58 3.00 -4.79
N THR A 451 -21.74 3.54 -5.67
CA THR A 451 -20.46 4.17 -5.32
C THR A 451 -20.63 5.68 -5.15
N ALA A 452 -19.84 6.26 -4.25
CA ALA A 452 -19.72 7.71 -4.12
C ALA A 452 -18.84 8.30 -5.25
N SER A 453 -18.92 9.61 -5.46
CA SER A 453 -18.14 10.28 -6.52
C SER A 453 -16.68 10.49 -6.13
N GLU A 454 -16.41 10.76 -4.85
CA GLU A 454 -15.08 11.05 -4.33
C GLU A 454 -14.15 9.84 -4.44
N GLN A 455 -12.89 10.12 -4.76
CA GLN A 455 -11.83 9.15 -4.95
C GLN A 455 -10.93 9.04 -3.73
N TYR A 456 -10.48 7.82 -3.47
CA TYR A 456 -9.60 7.49 -2.37
C TYR A 456 -8.41 6.67 -2.86
N GLN A 457 -7.29 6.71 -2.13
CA GLN A 457 -6.16 5.81 -2.33
C GLN A 457 -6.09 4.80 -1.18
N ALA A 458 -5.90 3.52 -1.50
CA ALA A 458 -5.63 2.49 -0.51
C ALA A 458 -4.28 2.76 0.18
N GLN A 459 -4.28 2.78 1.50
CA GLN A 459 -3.05 2.88 2.32
C GLN A 459 -2.40 1.50 2.47
N GLN A 460 -1.20 1.40 3.04
CA GLN A 460 -0.45 0.13 3.22
C GLN A 460 -1.26 -0.99 3.91
N SER A 461 -2.22 -0.63 4.77
CA SER A 461 -3.20 -1.56 5.39
C SER A 461 -4.14 -2.27 4.39
N ILE A 462 -4.16 -1.83 3.12
CA ILE A 462 -5.07 -2.18 2.02
C ILE A 462 -6.49 -1.65 2.21
N ARG A 463 -7.05 -1.79 3.42
CA ARG A 463 -8.47 -1.54 3.72
C ARG A 463 -8.79 -0.17 4.33
N THR A 464 -7.78 0.67 4.49
CA THR A 464 -7.90 2.07 4.93
C THR A 464 -7.66 2.98 3.73
N PHE A 465 -8.48 4.00 3.59
CA PHE A 465 -8.59 4.80 2.38
C PHE A 465 -8.40 6.28 2.71
N PHE A 466 -7.41 6.92 2.09
CA PHE A 466 -7.18 8.36 2.17
C PHE A 466 -7.94 9.06 1.05
N ASN A 467 -8.65 10.14 1.36
CA ASN A 467 -9.43 10.88 0.36
C ASN A 467 -8.52 11.79 -0.47
N VAL A 468 -8.34 11.49 -1.76
CA VAL A 468 -7.43 12.26 -2.63
C VAL A 468 -8.09 13.49 -3.24
N ASP A 469 -9.42 13.47 -3.42
CA ASP A 469 -10.18 14.61 -3.92
C ASP A 469 -10.33 15.70 -2.85
N ARG A 470 -10.43 15.28 -1.58
CA ARG A 470 -10.52 16.16 -0.41
C ARG A 470 -9.64 15.63 0.72
N PRO A 471 -8.34 15.98 0.71
CA PRO A 471 -7.36 15.51 1.68
C PRO A 471 -7.66 15.80 3.16
N GLU A 472 -8.46 16.83 3.45
CA GLU A 472 -8.93 17.17 4.80
C GLU A 472 -10.03 16.23 5.32
N GLY A 473 -10.68 15.47 4.42
CA GLY A 473 -11.71 14.50 4.79
C GLY A 473 -11.13 13.31 5.54
N HIS A 474 -11.95 12.63 6.33
CA HIS A 474 -11.50 11.50 7.15
C HIS A 474 -10.95 10.36 6.29
N TYR A 475 -9.99 9.60 6.83
CA TYR A 475 -9.76 8.25 6.32
C TYR A 475 -11.00 7.41 6.57
N VAL A 476 -11.29 6.51 5.63
CA VAL A 476 -12.30 5.49 5.80
C VAL A 476 -11.62 4.13 5.91
N LYS A 477 -11.82 3.41 7.01
CA LYS A 477 -11.36 2.01 7.16
C LYS A 477 -12.57 1.09 7.04
N THR A 478 -12.44 0.07 6.21
CA THR A 478 -13.56 -0.85 5.86
C THR A 478 -13.20 -2.30 6.18
N ALA A 479 -14.21 -3.14 6.38
CA ALA A 479 -14.00 -4.59 6.39
C ALA A 479 -13.62 -5.10 4.98
N MET A 480 -12.58 -5.94 4.90
CA MET A 480 -12.17 -6.58 3.64
C MET A 480 -11.68 -8.01 3.91
N SER A 481 -12.45 -9.01 3.51
CA SER A 481 -12.19 -10.43 3.85
C SER A 481 -11.17 -11.10 2.92
N ILE A 482 -9.98 -10.49 2.85
CA ILE A 482 -8.76 -11.05 2.25
C ILE A 482 -7.81 -11.53 3.37
N LEU A 483 -6.96 -12.50 3.06
CA LEU A 483 -5.92 -12.99 3.96
C LEU A 483 -4.59 -12.30 3.65
N ASN A 484 -3.96 -11.67 4.65
CA ASN A 484 -2.65 -11.07 4.49
C ASN A 484 -1.85 -11.15 5.81
N MET A 485 -0.65 -11.73 5.77
CA MET A 485 0.22 -11.89 6.95
C MET A 485 -0.43 -12.66 8.09
N GLY A 486 -1.08 -13.79 7.79
CA GLY A 486 -1.72 -14.59 8.84
C GLY A 486 -3.04 -14.04 9.41
N PHE A 487 -3.54 -12.91 8.90
CA PHE A 487 -4.78 -12.28 9.35
C PHE A 487 -5.78 -12.07 8.24
N MET A 488 -7.03 -12.48 8.49
CA MET A 488 -8.19 -12.02 7.75
C MET A 488 -8.43 -10.55 8.05
N ARG A 489 -8.43 -9.69 7.01
CA ARG A 489 -8.55 -8.22 7.15
C ARG A 489 -9.99 -7.73 7.38
N GLY A 490 -10.75 -8.44 8.22
CA GLY A 490 -12.11 -8.08 8.66
C GLY A 490 -12.14 -7.06 9.80
N LEU A 491 -13.25 -6.34 9.95
CA LEU A 491 -13.43 -5.31 10.99
C LEU A 491 -14.56 -5.72 11.93
N SER A 492 -14.28 -5.81 13.24
CA SER A 492 -15.21 -6.37 14.23
C SER A 492 -16.31 -5.38 14.63
N ALA A 493 -17.57 -5.74 14.40
CA ALA A 493 -18.71 -4.92 14.81
C ALA A 493 -18.76 -4.67 16.33
N GLU A 494 -18.34 -5.65 17.14
CA GLU A 494 -18.27 -5.51 18.60
C GLU A 494 -17.17 -4.54 19.03
N TYR A 495 -16.03 -4.51 18.32
CA TYR A 495 -14.95 -3.56 18.63
C TYR A 495 -15.36 -2.13 18.22
N MET A 496 -16.02 -1.99 17.06
CA MET A 496 -16.49 -0.69 16.57
C MET A 496 -17.42 0.04 17.54
N LYS A 497 -18.18 -0.71 18.34
CA LYS A 497 -19.07 -0.13 19.36
C LYS A 497 -18.34 0.75 20.38
N VAL A 498 -17.08 0.41 20.70
CA VAL A 498 -16.30 1.08 21.75
C VAL A 498 -15.07 1.81 21.21
N THR A 499 -14.73 1.62 19.93
CA THR A 499 -13.60 2.28 19.28
C THR A 499 -13.60 3.80 19.46
N PRO A 500 -14.69 4.55 19.18
CA PRO A 500 -14.68 6.00 19.40
C PRO A 500 -14.48 6.40 20.87
N ALA A 501 -15.06 5.67 21.81
CA ALA A 501 -14.89 5.94 23.24
C ALA A 501 -13.43 5.73 23.70
N ILE A 502 -12.74 4.71 23.17
CA ILE A 502 -11.30 4.51 23.42
C ILE A 502 -10.50 5.70 22.90
N ASN A 503 -10.81 6.16 21.69
CA ASN A 503 -10.12 7.29 21.07
C ASN A 503 -10.39 8.63 21.77
N GLN A 504 -11.60 8.80 22.32
CA GLN A 504 -11.92 9.95 23.16
C GLN A 504 -11.11 9.93 24.45
N TRP A 505 -11.07 8.80 25.16
CA TRP A 505 -10.27 8.64 26.37
C TRP A 505 -8.78 8.91 26.12
N LEU A 506 -8.22 8.37 25.03
CA LEU A 506 -6.83 8.63 24.63
C LEU A 506 -6.60 10.11 24.32
N GLY A 507 -7.53 10.76 23.60
CA GLY A 507 -7.42 12.19 23.31
C GLY A 507 -7.46 13.06 24.57
N GLU A 508 -8.31 12.72 25.54
CA GLU A 508 -8.38 13.39 26.84
C GLU A 508 -7.10 13.18 27.66
N LEU A 509 -6.54 11.97 27.64
CA LEU A 509 -5.27 11.63 28.27
C LEU A 509 -4.11 12.48 27.68
N PHE A 510 -3.95 12.48 26.36
CA PHE A 510 -2.87 13.23 25.69
C PHE A 510 -2.99 14.74 25.90
N ASN A 511 -4.22 15.27 26.01
CA ASN A 511 -4.45 16.70 26.25
C ASN A 511 -4.22 17.12 27.72
N SER A 512 -4.43 16.21 28.67
CA SER A 512 -4.36 16.51 30.11
C SER A 512 -2.99 16.20 30.71
N ASP A 513 -2.24 15.24 30.16
CA ASP A 513 -0.89 14.94 30.61
C ASP A 513 0.11 16.04 30.16
N PRO A 514 0.85 16.67 31.10
CA PRO A 514 1.80 17.75 30.76
C PRO A 514 2.97 17.32 29.87
N VAL A 515 3.41 16.06 29.97
CA VAL A 515 4.54 15.53 29.20
C VAL A 515 4.10 15.28 27.77
N LEU A 516 3.05 14.48 27.55
CA LEU A 516 2.50 14.18 26.23
C LEU A 516 2.07 15.43 25.49
N ARG A 517 1.44 16.40 26.18
CA ARG A 517 1.03 17.67 25.58
C ARG A 517 2.20 18.51 25.08
N SER A 518 3.39 18.36 25.69
CA SER A 518 4.59 19.10 25.32
C SER A 518 5.46 18.37 24.29
N GLN A 519 5.30 17.05 24.17
CA GLN A 519 6.10 16.22 23.29
C GLN A 519 5.65 16.32 21.82
N PRO A 520 6.55 16.03 20.86
CA PRO A 520 6.24 16.07 19.44
C PRO A 520 5.47 14.81 18.99
N VAL A 521 4.31 14.57 19.59
CA VAL A 521 3.42 13.44 19.27
C VAL A 521 1.96 13.91 19.22
N ALA A 522 1.16 13.32 18.34
CA ALA A 522 -0.29 13.47 18.37
C ALA A 522 -1.00 12.18 17.91
N LEU A 523 -2.32 12.16 18.04
CA LEU A 523 -3.17 11.02 17.70
C LEU A 523 -4.01 11.33 16.47
N LEU A 524 -4.21 10.34 15.60
CA LEU A 524 -5.25 10.36 14.57
C LEU A 524 -6.43 9.51 15.07
N ARG A 525 -7.44 10.17 15.62
CA ARG A 525 -8.53 9.51 16.32
C ARG A 525 -9.51 8.86 15.35
N GLU A 526 -10.02 7.69 15.73
CA GLU A 526 -11.13 7.00 15.07
C GLU A 526 -12.45 7.53 15.64
N ILE A 527 -12.91 8.65 15.10
CA ILE A 527 -13.95 9.49 15.73
C ILE A 527 -15.36 8.92 15.61
N ALA A 528 -15.58 7.99 14.68
CA ALA A 528 -16.88 7.38 14.43
C ALA A 528 -16.74 5.99 13.82
N ALA A 529 -17.72 5.13 14.07
CA ALA A 529 -17.79 3.79 13.52
C ALA A 529 -19.23 3.30 13.33
N VAL A 530 -19.43 2.44 12.32
CA VAL A 530 -20.65 1.64 12.13
C VAL A 530 -20.29 0.16 12.11
N GLY A 531 -20.92 -0.62 12.98
CA GLY A 531 -20.83 -2.08 12.97
C GLY A 531 -22.14 -2.72 12.52
N TYR A 532 -22.07 -3.75 11.67
CA TYR A 532 -23.24 -4.54 11.26
C TYR A 532 -23.18 -5.95 11.86
N ARG A 533 -24.27 -6.37 12.48
CA ARG A 533 -24.40 -7.68 13.15
C ARG A 533 -25.35 -8.58 12.37
N ASN A 534 -24.84 -9.70 11.85
CA ASN A 534 -25.66 -10.72 11.22
C ASN A 534 -26.04 -11.79 12.25
N PRO A 535 -27.30 -11.88 12.70
CA PRO A 535 -27.65 -12.78 13.81
C PRO A 535 -27.54 -14.26 13.47
N GLN A 536 -27.59 -14.65 12.18
CA GLN A 536 -27.37 -16.05 11.80
C GLN A 536 -25.91 -16.44 12.08
N PHE A 537 -24.96 -15.60 11.69
CA PHE A 537 -23.55 -15.85 12.03
C PHE A 537 -23.29 -15.70 13.52
N GLU A 538 -23.94 -14.77 14.21
CA GLU A 538 -23.81 -14.68 15.67
C GLU A 538 -24.32 -15.92 16.39
N ALA A 539 -25.47 -16.46 15.97
CA ALA A 539 -25.99 -17.70 16.55
C ALA A 539 -25.09 -18.91 16.26
N ALA A 540 -24.39 -18.93 15.12
CA ALA A 540 -23.62 -20.07 14.65
C ALA A 540 -22.13 -20.07 15.03
N THR A 541 -21.58 -18.94 15.49
CA THR A 541 -20.12 -18.77 15.69
C THR A 541 -19.79 -18.14 17.04
N ASN A 542 -18.51 -17.94 17.36
CA ASN A 542 -18.04 -17.18 18.52
C ASN A 542 -17.58 -15.76 18.09
N ALA A 543 -17.22 -14.90 19.05
CA ALA A 543 -16.81 -13.51 18.79
C ALA A 543 -15.53 -13.36 17.93
N ALA A 544 -14.66 -14.37 17.92
CA ALA A 544 -13.41 -14.33 17.17
C ALA A 544 -13.60 -14.66 15.67
N ALA A 545 -14.72 -15.29 15.30
CA ALA A 545 -14.96 -15.79 13.95
C ALA A 545 -14.93 -14.68 12.88
N ALA A 546 -14.27 -14.97 11.75
CA ALA A 546 -14.13 -14.02 10.63
C ALA A 546 -15.48 -13.58 10.05
N GLN A 547 -16.50 -14.44 10.09
CA GLN A 547 -17.85 -14.15 9.59
C GLN A 547 -18.53 -12.99 10.33
N ARG A 548 -18.16 -12.75 11.60
CA ARG A 548 -18.66 -11.62 12.39
C ARG A 548 -17.92 -10.30 12.11
N LYS A 549 -16.92 -10.32 11.21
CA LYS A 549 -16.04 -9.19 10.89
C LYS A 549 -16.15 -8.75 9.43
N MET A 550 -17.22 -9.17 8.74
CA MET A 550 -17.38 -8.97 7.29
C MET A 550 -17.99 -7.62 6.91
N LEU A 551 -18.63 -6.90 7.83
CA LEU A 551 -19.25 -5.61 7.55
C LEU A 551 -19.18 -4.66 8.74
N ALA A 552 -18.25 -3.73 8.65
CA ALA A 552 -18.14 -2.57 9.51
C ALA A 552 -17.30 -1.51 8.78
N ALA A 553 -17.41 -0.26 9.24
CA ALA A 553 -16.57 0.84 8.81
C ALA A 553 -16.26 1.77 9.97
N LEU A 554 -15.13 2.48 9.91
CA LEU A 554 -14.81 3.59 10.79
C LEU A 554 -14.22 4.77 10.02
N TRP A 555 -14.33 5.94 10.63
CA TRP A 555 -13.74 7.19 10.14
C TRP A 555 -12.64 7.63 11.09
N ARG A 556 -11.48 7.95 10.53
CA ARG A 556 -10.31 8.43 11.27
C ARG A 556 -9.92 9.81 10.78
N GLU A 557 -9.50 10.68 11.70
CA GLU A 557 -9.00 12.02 11.40
C GLU A 557 -7.91 11.99 10.32
N SER A 558 -7.97 12.96 9.39
CA SER A 558 -6.89 13.20 8.45
C SER A 558 -5.77 14.00 9.10
N PRO A 559 -4.49 13.69 8.81
CA PRO A 559 -3.37 14.48 9.27
C PRO A 559 -3.24 15.84 8.58
N ILE A 560 -3.94 16.07 7.46
CA ILE A 560 -3.72 17.26 6.61
C ILE A 560 -4.02 18.55 7.36
N GLY A 561 -5.16 18.63 8.04
CA GLY A 561 -5.55 19.81 8.83
C GLY A 561 -4.71 20.02 10.09
N MET A 562 -3.80 19.11 10.41
CA MET A 562 -2.85 19.24 11.51
C MET A 562 -1.53 19.88 11.07
N LEU A 563 -1.29 20.09 9.78
CA LEU A 563 -0.02 20.58 9.24
C LEU A 563 0.11 22.11 9.35
N ASN A 564 1.33 22.56 9.63
CA ASN A 564 1.75 23.95 9.46
C ASN A 564 2.36 24.17 8.06
N ASP A 565 2.52 25.45 7.68
CA ASP A 565 3.16 25.82 6.41
C ASP A 565 4.56 25.19 6.26
N GLY A 566 4.76 24.54 5.11
CA GLY A 566 6.01 23.86 4.76
C GLY A 566 6.17 22.46 5.34
N GLU A 567 5.25 22.00 6.20
CA GLU A 567 5.27 20.62 6.70
C GLU A 567 4.75 19.63 5.65
N ARG A 568 5.28 18.41 5.70
CA ARG A 568 4.94 17.27 4.84
C ARG A 568 4.66 16.04 5.69
N LEU A 569 4.13 14.99 5.07
CA LEU A 569 3.85 13.73 5.75
C LEU A 569 4.57 12.58 5.07
N ALA A 570 5.00 11.60 5.86
CA ALA A 570 5.52 10.32 5.38
C ALA A 570 5.14 9.21 6.37
N THR A 571 4.76 8.05 5.87
CA THR A 571 4.69 6.83 6.70
C THR A 571 6.05 6.54 7.33
N MET A 572 6.11 6.12 8.59
CA MET A 572 7.38 5.80 9.24
C MET A 572 8.05 4.58 8.58
N ALA A 573 7.28 3.70 7.94
CA ALA A 573 7.82 2.61 7.11
C ALA A 573 8.79 3.12 6.03
N SER A 574 8.67 4.38 5.59
CA SER A 574 9.60 4.96 4.62
C SER A 574 11.01 5.11 5.15
N LEU A 575 11.25 5.16 6.48
CA LEU A 575 12.61 5.16 7.01
C LEU A 575 13.36 3.85 6.73
N LEU A 576 12.64 2.75 6.47
CA LEU A 576 13.21 1.46 6.09
C LEU A 576 13.22 1.25 4.56
N HIS A 577 12.76 2.22 3.78
CA HIS A 577 12.68 2.11 2.34
C HIS A 577 14.06 2.28 1.69
N VAL A 578 14.35 1.35 0.78
CA VAL A 578 15.47 1.39 -0.16
C VAL A 578 14.88 1.39 -1.57
N ASP A 579 15.28 2.35 -2.39
CA ASP A 579 14.82 2.47 -3.76
C ASP A 579 15.47 1.43 -4.69
N ALA A 580 15.02 1.36 -5.94
CA ALA A 580 15.54 0.41 -6.93
C ALA A 580 17.03 0.62 -7.28
N GLN A 581 17.62 1.76 -6.90
CA GLN A 581 19.04 2.08 -7.11
C GLN A 581 19.87 1.83 -5.84
N GLY A 582 19.25 1.31 -4.76
CA GLY A 582 19.91 1.03 -3.49
C GLY A 582 19.99 2.23 -2.54
N GLY A 583 19.33 3.36 -2.83
CA GLY A 583 19.35 4.56 -1.99
C GLY A 583 18.33 4.52 -0.85
N SER A 584 18.77 4.80 0.37
CA SER A 584 17.88 4.88 1.55
C SER A 584 17.09 6.19 1.61
N PHE A 585 15.79 6.09 1.91
CA PHE A 585 14.94 7.27 2.14
C PHE A 585 15.28 8.00 3.45
N ALA A 586 15.63 7.28 4.52
CA ALA A 586 16.14 7.90 5.75
C ALA A 586 17.42 8.69 5.48
N ALA A 587 18.33 8.15 4.66
CA ALA A 587 19.53 8.87 4.25
C ALA A 587 19.22 10.12 3.43
N ALA A 588 18.24 10.05 2.52
CA ALA A 588 17.79 11.21 1.75
C ALA A 588 17.22 12.32 2.64
N LEU A 589 16.43 11.97 3.67
CA LEU A 589 15.93 12.93 4.67
C LEU A 589 17.08 13.57 5.46
N ILE A 590 17.99 12.76 6.01
CA ILE A 590 19.14 13.24 6.79
C ILE A 590 19.99 14.19 5.95
N ARG A 591 20.39 13.79 4.73
CA ARG A 591 21.23 14.60 3.86
C ARG A 591 20.56 15.90 3.44
N SER A 592 19.25 15.86 3.13
CA SER A 592 18.50 17.06 2.75
C SER A 592 18.25 18.03 3.90
N SER A 593 18.23 17.54 5.15
CA SER A 593 18.04 18.39 6.32
C SER A 593 19.24 19.27 6.68
N GLY A 594 20.43 18.92 6.19
CA GLY A 594 21.67 19.66 6.48
C GLY A 594 22.13 19.59 7.95
N VAL A 595 21.48 18.78 8.81
CA VAL A 595 21.92 18.56 10.20
C VAL A 595 22.81 17.33 10.31
N ALA A 596 23.58 17.24 11.41
CA ALA A 596 24.36 16.05 11.72
C ALA A 596 23.44 14.82 11.90
N PRO A 597 23.79 13.63 11.35
CA PRO A 597 22.94 12.43 11.43
C PRO A 597 22.53 12.03 12.85
N GLU A 598 23.42 12.18 13.83
CA GLU A 598 23.16 11.88 15.24
C GLU A 598 22.12 12.82 15.86
N LYS A 599 22.13 14.09 15.44
CA LYS A 599 21.12 15.07 15.85
C LYS A 599 19.77 14.77 15.22
N TRP A 600 19.76 14.40 13.94
CA TRP A 600 18.54 13.96 13.25
C TRP A 600 17.92 12.75 13.97
N LEU A 601 18.74 11.75 14.30
CA LEU A 601 18.30 10.55 15.00
C LEU A 601 17.70 10.89 16.36
N ARG A 602 18.35 11.76 17.15
CA ARG A 602 17.80 12.20 18.45
C ARG A 602 16.44 12.87 18.30
N GLN A 603 16.30 13.76 17.32
CA GLN A 603 15.01 14.43 17.08
C GLN A 603 13.91 13.43 16.67
N TYR A 604 14.24 12.43 15.86
CA TYR A 604 13.31 11.34 15.56
C TYR A 604 12.92 10.54 16.82
N LEU A 605 13.89 10.20 17.69
CA LEU A 605 13.61 9.48 18.93
C LEU A 605 12.74 10.29 19.90
N ASP A 606 12.99 11.60 20.01
CA ASP A 606 12.19 12.52 20.84
C ASP A 606 10.73 12.59 20.38
N ALA A 607 10.49 12.47 19.06
CA ALA A 607 9.14 12.41 18.50
C ALA A 607 8.50 11.03 18.62
N TYR A 608 9.27 9.95 18.46
CA TYR A 608 8.74 8.59 18.34
C TYR A 608 8.90 7.74 19.61
N LEU A 609 10.12 7.48 20.04
CA LEU A 609 10.42 6.54 21.13
C LEU A 609 10.01 7.11 22.49
N ILE A 610 10.38 8.36 22.77
CA ILE A 610 10.22 8.94 24.10
C ILE A 610 8.75 9.04 24.53
N PRO A 611 7.79 9.45 23.67
CA PRO A 611 6.39 9.48 24.05
C PRO A 611 5.77 8.09 24.30
N LEU A 612 6.22 7.07 23.57
CA LEU A 612 5.78 5.69 23.78
C LEU A 612 6.30 5.15 25.13
N VAL A 613 7.57 5.42 25.45
CA VAL A 613 8.15 5.06 26.75
C VAL A 613 7.49 5.83 27.89
N HIS A 614 7.10 7.09 27.65
CA HIS A 614 6.32 7.83 28.63
C HIS A 614 4.94 7.20 28.87
N CYS A 615 4.21 6.84 27.80
CA CYS A 615 2.93 6.14 27.92
C CYS A 615 3.07 4.85 28.73
N LEU A 616 4.14 4.09 28.51
CA LEU A 616 4.43 2.88 29.27
C LEU A 616 4.74 3.19 30.75
N ALA A 617 5.67 4.11 31.00
CA ALA A 617 6.14 4.41 32.36
C ALA A 617 5.04 5.05 33.25
N ALA A 618 4.27 5.97 32.68
CA ALA A 618 3.23 6.71 33.40
C ALA A 618 1.91 5.93 33.49
N TYR A 619 1.56 5.15 32.46
CA TYR A 619 0.20 4.62 32.31
C TYR A 619 0.12 3.12 31.99
N ASP A 620 1.24 2.40 31.86
CA ASP A 620 1.24 1.03 31.31
C ASP A 620 0.48 0.92 29.98
N LEU A 621 0.45 2.03 29.23
CA LEU A 621 -0.25 2.16 27.96
C LEU A 621 0.71 1.83 26.84
N VAL A 622 0.33 0.84 26.02
CA VAL A 622 1.09 0.42 24.84
C VAL A 622 0.24 0.60 23.58
N PHE A 623 0.95 0.76 22.47
CA PHE A 623 0.41 0.85 21.11
C PHE A 623 0.99 -0.29 20.27
N MET A 624 0.64 -0.34 18.98
CA MET A 624 1.33 -1.15 17.97
C MET A 624 2.15 -0.21 17.06
N PRO A 625 3.34 0.26 17.50
CA PRO A 625 4.02 1.42 16.90
C PRO A 625 4.85 1.08 15.64
N HIS A 626 4.50 0.04 14.89
CA HIS A 626 5.26 -0.34 13.70
C HIS A 626 5.18 0.71 12.58
N GLY A 627 6.06 0.60 11.57
CA GLY A 627 6.23 1.57 10.47
C GLY A 627 4.92 2.09 9.84
N GLU A 628 3.95 1.21 9.60
CA GLU A 628 2.66 1.60 9.02
C GLU A 628 1.77 2.41 9.98
N ASN A 629 1.84 2.23 11.30
CA ASN A 629 0.93 2.86 12.28
C ASN A 629 1.41 4.21 12.80
N VAL A 630 2.53 4.70 12.25
CA VAL A 630 3.13 5.97 12.62
C VAL A 630 3.30 6.80 11.35
N ILE A 631 2.77 8.02 11.37
CA ILE A 631 2.98 9.01 10.31
C ILE A 631 3.91 10.09 10.84
N MET A 632 5.02 10.33 10.16
CA MET A 632 5.94 11.41 10.47
C MET A 632 5.44 12.70 9.83
N VAL A 633 5.45 13.78 10.60
CA VAL A 633 5.37 15.14 10.09
C VAL A 633 6.79 15.62 9.88
N LEU A 634 7.12 15.97 8.64
CA LEU A 634 8.45 16.35 8.20
C LEU A 634 8.52 17.85 7.88
N LYS A 635 9.63 18.49 8.22
CA LYS A 635 9.94 19.85 7.77
C LYS A 635 11.42 19.95 7.45
N ASP A 636 11.73 20.39 6.23
CA ASP A 636 13.11 20.51 5.76
C ASP A 636 13.94 19.24 6.03
N GLY A 637 13.37 18.05 5.78
CA GLY A 637 14.02 16.76 6.01
C GLY A 637 14.09 16.28 7.47
N LEU A 638 13.69 17.10 8.46
CA LEU A 638 13.63 16.74 9.87
C LEU A 638 12.28 16.13 10.26
N VAL A 639 12.26 15.27 11.28
CA VAL A 639 11.02 14.77 11.91
C VAL A 639 10.58 15.77 12.98
N GLU A 640 9.53 16.54 12.72
CA GLU A 640 9.02 17.55 13.66
C GLU A 640 8.09 16.94 14.71
N ARG A 641 7.28 15.95 14.31
CA ARG A 641 6.41 15.17 15.21
C ARG A 641 6.00 13.86 14.56
N VAL A 642 5.47 12.95 15.35
CA VAL A 642 4.79 11.75 14.84
C VAL A 642 3.30 11.74 15.19
N LEU A 643 2.52 11.09 14.35
CA LEU A 643 1.08 10.90 14.51
C LEU A 643 0.81 9.40 14.64
N LEU A 644 0.21 8.98 15.76
CA LEU A 644 -0.14 7.58 16.01
C LEU A 644 -1.55 7.28 15.48
N LYS A 645 -1.71 6.13 14.81
CA LYS A 645 -3.00 5.67 14.28
C LYS A 645 -3.26 4.20 14.62
N ASP A 646 -4.45 3.70 14.24
CA ASP A 646 -4.92 2.35 14.54
C ASP A 646 -5.04 2.09 16.05
N LEU A 647 -5.75 2.99 16.73
CA LEU A 647 -5.76 3.06 18.19
C LEU A 647 -6.76 2.07 18.80
N GLY A 648 -8.01 2.08 18.35
CA GLY A 648 -9.08 1.33 18.98
C GLY A 648 -8.85 -0.19 18.96
N GLU A 649 -8.26 -0.74 17.90
CA GLU A 649 -8.01 -2.18 17.81
C GLU A 649 -6.72 -2.61 18.52
N GLU A 650 -5.72 -1.73 18.66
CA GLU A 650 -4.34 -2.13 19.00
C GLU A 650 -3.83 -1.63 20.36
N ILE A 651 -4.44 -0.59 20.96
CA ILE A 651 -3.94 -0.12 22.26
C ILE A 651 -4.29 -1.11 23.39
N ALA A 652 -3.39 -1.20 24.36
CA ALA A 652 -3.61 -1.96 25.59
C ALA A 652 -3.10 -1.20 26.82
N VAL A 653 -3.75 -1.43 27.95
CA VAL A 653 -3.31 -0.93 29.26
C VAL A 653 -3.03 -2.11 30.16
N LEU A 654 -1.77 -2.33 30.49
CA LEU A 654 -1.26 -3.62 30.97
C LEU A 654 -1.37 -3.85 32.49
N SER A 655 -1.81 -2.83 33.24
CA SER A 655 -1.93 -2.91 34.70
C SER A 655 -3.14 -2.15 35.23
N ASP A 656 -3.56 -2.45 36.46
CA ASP A 656 -4.66 -1.75 37.14
C ASP A 656 -4.29 -0.36 37.68
N ARG A 657 -3.10 0.17 37.36
CA ARG A 657 -2.65 1.51 37.79
C ARG A 657 -3.46 2.65 37.18
N VAL A 658 -4.07 2.41 36.02
CA VAL A 658 -4.89 3.40 35.31
C VAL A 658 -6.36 3.01 35.44
N GLU A 659 -7.17 3.85 36.06
CA GLU A 659 -8.62 3.65 36.06
C GLU A 659 -9.19 3.81 34.65
N LEU A 660 -9.92 2.79 34.19
CA LEU A 660 -10.56 2.78 32.88
C LEU A 660 -12.08 2.89 33.03
N PRO A 661 -12.76 3.74 32.23
CA PRO A 661 -14.21 3.68 32.10
C PRO A 661 -14.69 2.28 31.73
N GLU A 662 -15.79 1.83 32.32
CA GLU A 662 -16.32 0.47 32.12
C GLU A 662 -16.56 0.14 30.64
N GLN A 663 -16.99 1.14 29.85
CA GLN A 663 -17.21 0.98 28.40
C GLN A 663 -15.95 0.57 27.62
N ILE A 664 -14.77 1.02 28.05
CA ILE A 664 -13.50 0.76 27.34
C ILE A 664 -12.65 -0.29 28.02
N ARG A 665 -13.15 -0.93 29.08
CA ARG A 665 -12.41 -1.89 29.91
C ARG A 665 -11.76 -3.04 29.13
N ARG A 666 -12.24 -3.34 27.92
CA ARG A 666 -11.62 -4.33 27.02
C ARG A 666 -10.16 -4.04 26.65
N VAL A 667 -9.69 -2.79 26.77
CA VAL A 667 -8.28 -2.45 26.51
C VAL A 667 -7.37 -2.86 27.68
N ARG A 668 -7.93 -3.23 28.83
CA ARG A 668 -7.17 -3.88 29.91
C ARG A 668 -6.79 -5.28 29.46
N THR A 669 -5.51 -5.50 29.27
CA THR A 669 -4.93 -6.83 29.03
C THR A 669 -3.81 -7.09 30.04
N GLY A 670 -3.34 -8.33 30.13
CA GLY A 670 -2.09 -8.65 30.81
C GLY A 670 -0.93 -8.67 29.82
N GLY A 671 0.29 -8.76 30.32
CA GLY A 671 1.49 -8.87 29.49
C GLY A 671 2.70 -8.27 30.18
N ASP A 672 3.87 -8.53 29.59
CA ASP A 672 5.10 -7.86 30.02
C ASP A 672 5.20 -6.50 29.28
N PRO A 673 5.12 -5.36 30.00
CA PRO A 673 5.13 -4.04 29.39
C PRO A 673 6.39 -3.75 28.57
N VAL A 674 7.55 -4.27 28.96
CA VAL A 674 8.80 -3.91 28.27
C VAL A 674 8.91 -4.54 26.88
N LEU A 675 8.17 -5.64 26.62
CA LEU A 675 8.17 -6.30 25.32
C LEU A 675 7.59 -5.43 24.20
N SER A 676 6.70 -4.47 24.49
CA SER A 676 6.22 -3.55 23.46
C SER A 676 7.33 -2.61 22.95
N VAL A 677 8.37 -2.38 23.75
CA VAL A 677 9.57 -1.63 23.30
C VAL A 677 10.56 -2.59 22.65
N PHE A 678 10.88 -3.70 23.30
CA PHE A 678 11.88 -4.63 22.79
C PHE A 678 11.47 -5.31 21.48
N THR A 679 10.24 -5.80 21.38
CA THR A 679 9.75 -6.49 20.18
C THR A 679 9.30 -5.49 19.11
N ASP A 680 8.36 -4.60 19.41
CA ASP A 680 7.71 -3.80 18.36
C ASP A 680 8.58 -2.64 17.86
N ILE A 681 9.49 -2.13 18.71
CA ILE A 681 10.37 -1.01 18.37
C ILE A 681 11.79 -1.48 18.07
N PHE A 682 12.45 -2.15 19.02
CA PHE A 682 13.86 -2.48 18.85
C PHE A 682 14.03 -3.57 17.80
N ASP A 683 13.36 -4.71 17.99
CA ASP A 683 13.54 -5.87 17.14
C ASP A 683 12.77 -5.78 15.81
N SER A 684 11.61 -5.14 15.78
CA SER A 684 10.79 -5.05 14.57
C SER A 684 10.98 -3.78 13.75
N PHE A 685 11.77 -2.81 14.23
CA PHE A 685 12.01 -1.55 13.50
C PHE A 685 13.47 -1.08 13.56
N PHE A 686 14.04 -0.81 14.74
CA PHE A 686 15.41 -0.30 14.86
C PHE A 686 16.47 -1.31 14.40
N ARG A 687 16.19 -2.61 14.54
CA ARG A 687 17.00 -3.70 13.98
C ARG A 687 17.25 -3.53 12.49
N PHE A 688 16.35 -2.89 11.75
CA PHE A 688 16.49 -2.60 10.32
C PHE A 688 17.03 -1.19 10.08
N LEU A 689 16.58 -0.19 10.84
CA LEU A 689 17.01 1.20 10.66
C LEU A 689 18.51 1.40 10.96
N ALA A 690 19.03 0.80 12.04
CA ALA A 690 20.42 0.98 12.43
C ALA A 690 21.42 0.45 11.37
N PRO A 691 21.27 -0.77 10.82
CA PRO A 691 22.09 -1.24 9.69
C PRO A 691 21.98 -0.38 8.43
N LEU A 692 20.79 0.16 8.13
CA LEU A 692 20.61 1.03 6.97
C LEU A 692 21.40 2.33 7.10
N LEU A 693 21.35 2.97 8.28
CA LEU A 693 22.13 4.19 8.54
C LEU A 693 23.64 3.92 8.60
N ASP A 694 24.06 2.75 9.10
CA ASP A 694 25.46 2.32 9.08
C ASP A 694 25.95 2.05 7.66
N GLY A 695 25.16 1.36 6.84
CA GLY A 695 25.47 1.06 5.44
C GLY A 695 25.59 2.30 4.55
N GLU A 696 24.84 3.36 4.87
CA GLU A 696 24.92 4.68 4.24
C GLU A 696 26.08 5.54 4.77
N GLY A 697 26.82 5.05 5.77
CA GLY A 697 27.93 5.76 6.41
C GLY A 697 27.49 6.99 7.21
N LEU A 698 26.23 7.02 7.68
CA LEU A 698 25.64 8.16 8.39
C LEU A 698 25.76 8.03 9.91
N VAL A 699 25.33 6.90 10.46
CA VAL A 699 25.39 6.63 11.90
C VAL A 699 25.87 5.19 12.11
N PRO A 700 27.06 4.98 12.68
CA PRO A 700 27.51 3.63 13.02
C PRO A 700 26.54 2.94 13.98
N GLU A 701 26.35 1.62 13.85
CA GLU A 701 25.39 0.88 14.69
C GLU A 701 25.61 1.11 16.20
N SER A 702 26.87 1.10 16.66
CA SER A 702 27.19 1.35 18.07
C SER A 702 26.77 2.75 18.53
N SER A 703 26.88 3.74 17.65
CA SER A 703 26.47 5.12 17.93
C SER A 703 24.95 5.25 17.92
N PHE A 704 24.26 4.52 17.04
CA PHE A 704 22.79 4.47 17.02
C PHE A 704 22.25 4.05 18.39
N TRP A 705 22.70 2.92 18.92
CA TRP A 705 22.24 2.40 20.20
C TRP A 705 22.70 3.23 21.41
N ALA A 706 23.86 3.88 21.33
CA ALA A 706 24.29 4.86 22.32
C ALA A 706 23.33 6.07 22.38
N ILE A 707 22.91 6.60 21.22
CA ILE A 707 21.96 7.71 21.15
C ILE A 707 20.59 7.29 21.69
N VAL A 708 20.13 6.05 21.42
CA VAL A 708 18.91 5.50 22.02
C VAL A 708 19.03 5.44 23.53
N ALA A 709 20.12 4.89 24.07
CA ALA A 709 20.36 4.80 25.51
C ALA A 709 20.39 6.19 26.17
N GLU A 710 21.10 7.14 25.59
CA GLU A 710 21.19 8.52 26.08
C GLU A 710 19.82 9.21 26.09
N SER A 711 19.00 9.00 25.06
CA SER A 711 17.66 9.61 24.97
C SER A 711 16.73 9.07 26.06
N LEU A 712 16.75 7.76 26.30
CA LEU A 712 15.98 7.12 27.37
C LEU A 712 16.43 7.56 28.77
N LEU A 713 17.75 7.67 29.00
CA LEU A 713 18.29 8.15 30.27
C LEU A 713 18.00 9.64 30.50
N SER A 714 17.97 10.44 29.43
CA SER A 714 17.58 11.85 29.51
C SER A 714 16.12 11.99 29.92
N TYR A 715 15.21 11.23 29.29
CA TYR A 715 13.80 11.15 29.71
C TYR A 715 13.66 10.77 31.19
N ARG A 716 14.36 9.73 31.63
CA ARG A 716 14.35 9.30 33.04
C ARG A 716 14.82 10.41 33.99
N ALA A 717 15.84 11.18 33.61
CA ALA A 717 16.38 12.27 34.43
C ALA A 717 15.45 13.49 34.48
N GLU A 718 14.78 13.81 33.37
CA GLU A 718 13.85 14.93 33.24
C GLU A 718 12.51 14.70 33.93
N HIS A 719 12.11 13.42 34.09
CA HIS A 719 10.84 13.04 34.71
C HIS A 719 11.03 12.13 35.94
N PRO A 720 11.64 12.64 37.03
CA PRO A 720 11.97 11.85 38.22
C PRO A 720 10.75 11.20 38.89
N GLN A 721 9.55 11.75 38.70
CA GLN A 721 8.30 11.16 39.19
C GLN A 721 7.94 9.80 38.56
N PHE A 722 8.49 9.49 37.37
CA PHE A 722 8.29 8.20 36.69
C PHE A 722 9.53 7.30 36.74
N ALA A 723 10.64 7.78 37.29
CA ALA A 723 11.93 7.09 37.26
C ALA A 723 11.92 5.73 37.97
N GLU A 724 11.20 5.60 39.09
CA GLU A 724 11.10 4.32 39.81
C GLU A 724 10.44 3.24 38.95
N TYR A 725 9.30 3.55 38.33
CA TYR A 725 8.63 2.58 37.47
C TYR A 725 9.39 2.35 36.16
N PHE A 726 9.98 3.39 35.59
CA PHE A 726 10.88 3.27 34.45
C PHE A 726 12.02 2.27 34.71
N ASP A 727 12.64 2.32 35.89
CA ASP A 727 13.70 1.36 36.25
C ASP A 727 13.16 -0.06 36.40
N GLN A 728 11.93 -0.21 36.93
CA GLN A 728 11.25 -1.51 37.08
C GLN A 728 10.89 -2.15 35.73
N LEU A 729 10.70 -1.35 34.66
CA LEU A 729 10.50 -1.88 33.30
C LEU A 729 11.72 -2.67 32.80
N GLY A 730 12.93 -2.41 33.32
CA GLY A 730 14.11 -3.21 32.94
C GLY A 730 14.58 -2.98 31.50
N LEU A 731 14.37 -1.80 30.92
CA LEU A 731 14.80 -1.44 29.55
C LEU A 731 16.31 -1.65 29.29
N PHE A 732 17.13 -1.67 30.34
CA PHE A 732 18.58 -1.87 30.30
C PHE A 732 19.03 -3.25 30.79
N ALA A 733 18.12 -4.24 30.85
CA ALA A 733 18.48 -5.63 31.13
C ALA A 733 19.50 -6.16 30.11
N GLU A 734 20.36 -7.11 30.49
CA GLU A 734 21.41 -7.66 29.61
C GLU A 734 20.82 -8.37 28.37
N THR A 735 19.70 -9.04 28.54
CA THR A 735 19.00 -9.77 27.48
C THR A 735 17.49 -9.59 27.59
N PHE A 736 16.77 -9.88 26.51
CA PHE A 736 15.30 -9.95 26.51
C PHE A 736 14.79 -11.07 25.58
N PRO A 737 13.58 -11.62 25.82
CA PRO A 737 13.04 -12.69 25.00
C PRO A 737 12.90 -12.33 23.51
N LEU A 738 13.39 -13.19 22.62
CA LEU A 738 13.22 -13.09 21.17
C LEU A 738 11.80 -13.52 20.80
N SER A 739 10.93 -12.57 20.43
CA SER A 739 9.58 -12.84 19.92
C SER A 739 9.60 -13.05 18.40
N CYS A 740 9.14 -14.20 17.93
CA CYS A 740 9.36 -14.65 16.56
C CYS A 740 8.11 -14.48 15.69
N LEU A 741 8.09 -13.45 14.84
CA LEU A 741 6.93 -13.10 14.01
C LEU A 741 6.67 -14.13 12.90
N ASN A 742 7.69 -14.55 12.15
CA ASN A 742 7.51 -15.57 11.10
C ASN A 742 7.04 -16.89 11.70
N ARG A 743 7.58 -17.31 12.85
CA ARG A 743 7.08 -18.51 13.56
C ARG A 743 5.58 -18.45 13.81
N LEU A 744 5.02 -17.28 14.13
CA LEU A 744 3.58 -17.12 14.33
C LEU A 744 2.81 -17.40 13.03
N GLN A 745 3.24 -16.80 11.91
CA GLN A 745 2.61 -17.01 10.61
C GLN A 745 2.77 -18.45 10.12
N LEU A 746 3.97 -19.03 10.25
CA LEU A 746 4.27 -20.42 9.86
C LEU A 746 3.41 -21.40 10.68
N ARG A 747 3.21 -21.14 11.99
CA ARG A 747 2.37 -21.95 12.87
C ARG A 747 0.87 -21.81 12.55
N ASN A 748 0.40 -20.68 12.06
CA ASN A 748 -0.98 -20.52 11.58
C ASN A 748 -1.13 -19.31 10.65
N ASN A 749 -1.11 -19.57 9.34
CA ASN A 749 -1.20 -18.53 8.32
C ASN A 749 -2.64 -18.11 7.98
N GLN A 750 -3.66 -18.65 8.64
CA GLN A 750 -5.06 -18.24 8.46
C GLN A 750 -5.60 -17.43 9.65
N GLN A 751 -5.07 -17.71 10.83
CA GLN A 751 -5.38 -17.01 12.08
C GLN A 751 -4.16 -17.04 13.00
N MET A 752 -3.23 -16.12 12.78
CA MET A 752 -1.91 -16.09 13.44
C MET A 752 -2.00 -16.01 14.97
N LEU A 753 -2.94 -15.22 15.47
CA LEU A 753 -3.22 -15.05 16.90
C LEU A 753 -4.71 -15.22 17.19
N ASP A 754 -5.01 -15.77 18.37
CA ASP A 754 -6.35 -15.65 18.94
C ASP A 754 -6.51 -14.24 19.51
N LEU A 755 -7.44 -13.46 18.95
CA LEU A 755 -7.68 -12.09 19.41
C LEU A 755 -8.25 -12.02 20.82
N SER A 756 -8.72 -13.14 21.38
CA SER A 756 -9.16 -13.23 22.78
C SER A 756 -8.03 -13.55 23.77
N ASP A 757 -6.86 -13.94 23.29
CA ASP A 757 -5.63 -14.16 24.07
C ASP A 757 -4.38 -13.89 23.21
N GLN A 758 -4.14 -12.60 22.94
CA GLN A 758 -3.03 -12.16 22.10
C GLN A 758 -1.65 -12.51 22.72
N SER A 759 -1.54 -12.44 24.05
CA SER A 759 -0.30 -12.72 24.79
C SER A 759 0.06 -14.20 24.84
N GLY A 760 -0.92 -15.10 25.00
CA GLY A 760 -0.70 -16.55 25.08
C GLY A 760 -0.30 -17.18 23.74
N GLY A 761 -0.50 -16.46 22.64
CA GLY A 761 -0.15 -16.90 21.29
C GLY A 761 1.30 -16.67 20.87
N LEU A 762 2.06 -15.84 21.60
CA LEU A 762 3.44 -15.46 21.24
C LEU A 762 4.40 -16.66 21.23
N LEU A 763 5.37 -16.64 20.33
CA LEU A 763 6.38 -17.70 20.19
C LEU A 763 7.75 -17.11 20.42
N TYR A 764 8.50 -17.72 21.33
CA TYR A 764 9.83 -17.27 21.72
C TYR A 764 10.91 -18.27 21.33
N ALA A 765 12.10 -17.78 21.01
CA ALA A 765 13.26 -18.61 20.67
C ALA A 765 14.50 -18.22 21.49
N GLY A 766 14.41 -18.32 22.82
CA GLY A 766 15.45 -17.86 23.75
C GLY A 766 15.54 -16.33 23.78
N ASP A 767 16.70 -15.80 24.17
CA ASP A 767 16.86 -14.35 24.37
C ASP A 767 17.79 -13.72 23.33
N LEU A 768 17.57 -12.43 23.04
CA LEU A 768 18.51 -11.54 22.35
C LEU A 768 19.36 -10.77 23.36
N GLU A 769 20.61 -10.49 23.00
CA GLU A 769 21.43 -9.51 23.72
C GLU A 769 20.86 -8.12 23.52
N ASN A 770 20.67 -7.37 24.60
CA ASN A 770 20.14 -6.01 24.55
C ASN A 770 21.24 -5.01 24.13
N PRO A 771 21.08 -4.31 23.00
CA PRO A 771 22.02 -3.28 22.55
C PRO A 771 22.30 -2.20 23.58
N LEU A 772 21.29 -1.85 24.40
CA LEU A 772 21.43 -0.81 25.40
C LEU A 772 22.37 -1.20 26.53
N ALA A 773 22.43 -2.48 26.89
CA ALA A 773 23.31 -2.96 27.96
C ALA A 773 24.79 -2.74 27.60
N ALA A 774 25.16 -2.95 26.35
CA ALA A 774 26.51 -2.67 25.85
C ALA A 774 26.77 -1.15 25.71
N ALA A 775 25.74 -0.36 25.40
CA ALA A 775 25.87 1.08 25.18
C ALA A 775 26.09 1.89 26.47
N VAL A 776 25.59 1.42 27.62
CA VAL A 776 25.73 2.11 28.93
C VAL A 776 26.99 1.72 29.71
N VAL A 777 27.72 0.68 29.27
CA VAL A 777 29.01 0.30 29.85
C VAL A 777 30.12 1.04 29.06
N PRO A 778 30.92 1.92 29.69
CA PRO A 778 31.99 2.59 28.97
C PRO A 778 32.95 1.56 28.35
N SER A 779 33.24 1.73 27.07
CA SER A 779 34.19 0.90 26.31
C SER A 779 35.49 0.80 27.12
N ARG A 780 35.87 -0.41 27.53
CA ARG A 780 37.11 -0.64 28.27
C ARG A 780 38.35 -0.47 27.41
#